data_AF-A0A969P0W4-F1
#
_entry.id   AF-A0A969P0W4-F1
#
_cell.length_a   1.000
_cell.length_b   1.000
_cell.length_c   1.000
_cell.angle_alpha   90.00
_cell.angle_beta   90.00
_cell.angle_gamma   90.00
#
_symmetry.space_group_name_H-M   'P 1'
#
loop_
_entity.id
_entity.type
_entity.pdbx_description
1 polymer ?
#
loop_
_entity_poly.entity_id
_entity_poly.type
_entity_poly.pdbx_seq_one_letter_code
_entity_poly.pdbx_strand_id
1 'polypeptide(L)'
;MIENDSLYGVLVLLFDPTLNGEELRFHRRGSYNGMLLIWDDLTNTYWNHITGEGLHGDNAGATLNRLMLTRQMTADEALARRKITNAAIAHDQHCRTTMGLWHIQLQPAPERWFDLELVLDASPSMVLWQQSIAELYQLLNRHGAFRHVRAWRLNTDATEEPLPLMAGLHADPLRQAVRSPCELISPARRRLILVVTDAVSAGWHHGSVTRLLATWGKHHPLALVQVLPERLWSGSALQPAPLIKMRSPQPDVANTRLSWSFVSSLDRILWKTDPPITRNLLLPMPILTLDGTQVAAWARLVTGMGRTTIRGFALNPQIDDTAAAAAEHERPTDSSHGDPVRQFRASASPEAFRLAQWLAAVPLSLPVMRLVQQTMMPHTRQGHLAEVFLSGLLWQRTPAATQPSPELVWYDFRPGIRAELCAGLSLDEQALVLQVISTYIQERYGSPRDFTALLFDPAAVGGLMLNPELAPFAEVLRSFHERLGLRSSDDQGSAGVADDTPLLVSDEPAPEVPPVIDPELAQWPPNMIEIPAGSFLMGSSDNDFLADDDEKPQHTLELPTYYISQTPITNAQFRPFVEGDGYTNPNYWTTNGWQWRQNGKIIEPRLWNDPQWNGADYPVVGINWFEAVAYCRWLSTQTGQKYRLPTEAEWEKAARGPDGHIWPWGNQWEAGRCNSEEAGLKRTTPVGSYPSGASPYGVLDMAGNVWEWCATHWRKNYPYQLEDEWNERYLEQRGQTDWTVIRGGAHYSSQKSVRGANRYDLIARYHSDNNVGIRLASYSPL
;
A
#
# COMPACT_ATOMS: atom_id res chain seq x y z
N MET A 1 -43.97 -12.20 15.16
CA MET A 1 -43.83 -12.97 13.91
C MET A 1 -44.04 -14.43 14.25
N ILE A 2 -44.91 -15.12 13.53
CA ILE A 2 -44.99 -16.59 13.52
C ILE A 2 -45.00 -17.00 12.05
N GLU A 3 -44.07 -17.85 11.66
CA GLU A 3 -44.01 -18.49 10.34
C GLU A 3 -45.07 -19.60 10.27
N ASN A 4 -46.08 -19.41 9.42
CA ASN A 4 -46.39 -20.36 8.34
C ASN A 4 -47.59 -19.89 7.50
N ASP A 5 -47.42 -20.16 6.21
CA ASP A 5 -48.23 -19.92 5.02
C ASP A 5 -49.67 -19.39 5.14
N SER A 6 -49.89 -18.34 4.32
CA SER A 6 -51.17 -17.93 3.73
C SER A 6 -52.23 -17.33 4.66
N LEU A 7 -51.93 -16.18 5.30
CA LEU A 7 -52.85 -15.05 5.53
C LEU A 7 -52.14 -13.97 6.37
N TYR A 8 -51.86 -12.81 5.78
CA TYR A 8 -51.31 -11.65 6.49
C TYR A 8 -52.46 -10.84 7.12
N GLY A 9 -52.76 -11.09 8.40
CA GLY A 9 -53.61 -10.21 9.21
C GLY A 9 -52.75 -9.17 9.93
N VAL A 10 -53.02 -7.87 9.71
CA VAL A 10 -52.40 -6.77 10.46
C VAL A 10 -53.13 -6.63 11.79
N LEU A 11 -52.50 -7.07 12.89
CA LEU A 11 -52.99 -6.82 14.24
C LEU A 11 -52.58 -5.40 14.65
N VAL A 12 -53.53 -4.47 14.70
CA VAL A 12 -53.30 -3.10 15.19
C VAL A 12 -53.44 -3.11 16.72
N LEU A 13 -52.32 -3.06 17.44
CA LEU A 13 -52.31 -2.85 18.88
C LEU A 13 -52.58 -1.37 19.16
N LEU A 14 -53.73 -1.07 19.78
CA LEU A 14 -54.04 0.24 20.32
C LEU A 14 -53.46 0.32 21.74
N PHE A 15 -52.45 1.16 21.91
CA PHE A 15 -51.91 1.45 23.24
C PHE A 15 -52.86 2.38 23.99
N ASP A 16 -53.34 1.92 25.16
CA ASP A 16 -53.95 2.76 26.17
C ASP A 16 -52.83 3.42 27.00
N PRO A 17 -52.73 4.76 27.02
CA PRO A 17 -51.66 5.46 27.71
C PRO A 17 -51.74 5.38 29.26
N THR A 18 -52.75 4.71 29.82
CA THR A 18 -52.87 4.51 31.28
C THR A 18 -52.14 3.28 31.81
N LEU A 19 -51.69 2.37 30.93
CA LEU A 19 -50.97 1.15 31.32
C LEU A 19 -49.46 1.39 31.27
N ASN A 20 -48.88 1.65 32.44
CA ASN A 20 -47.42 1.80 32.64
C ASN A 20 -46.69 0.46 32.41
N GLY A 21 -46.28 0.20 31.17
CA GLY A 21 -45.16 -0.68 30.87
C GLY A 21 -45.35 -2.19 31.07
N GLU A 22 -46.58 -2.70 31.20
CA GLU A 22 -46.82 -4.16 31.20
C GLU A 22 -47.04 -4.71 29.78
N GLU A 23 -46.42 -5.85 29.51
CA GLU A 23 -46.40 -6.54 28.22
C GLU A 23 -47.70 -7.32 28.02
N LEU A 24 -48.58 -6.87 27.12
CA LEU A 24 -49.81 -7.59 26.77
C LEU A 24 -49.50 -8.88 26.00
N ARG A 25 -49.90 -10.03 26.55
CA ARG A 25 -49.77 -11.35 25.91
C ARG A 25 -51.12 -11.80 25.39
N PHE A 26 -51.18 -12.17 24.11
CA PHE A 26 -52.37 -12.75 23.48
C PHE A 26 -52.04 -14.15 22.96
N HIS A 27 -52.95 -15.09 23.19
CA HIS A 27 -52.80 -16.48 22.76
C HIS A 27 -53.85 -16.86 21.71
N ARG A 28 -53.41 -17.39 20.56
CA ARG A 28 -54.30 -18.00 19.56
C ARG A 28 -54.79 -19.34 20.09
N ARG A 29 -56.10 -19.47 20.37
CA ARG A 29 -56.69 -20.73 20.89
C ARG A 29 -57.47 -21.57 19.87
N GLY A 30 -57.75 -21.08 18.66
CA GLY A 30 -58.35 -21.89 17.59
C GLY A 30 -59.02 -21.08 16.48
N SER A 31 -59.54 -21.80 15.48
CA SER A 31 -60.47 -21.27 14.46
C SER A 31 -61.79 -22.05 14.52
N TYR A 32 -62.92 -21.35 14.40
CA TYR A 32 -64.25 -21.98 14.30
C TYR A 32 -64.94 -21.39 13.06
N ASN A 33 -65.37 -22.26 12.13
CA ASN A 33 -65.96 -21.86 10.84
C ASN A 33 -65.17 -20.77 10.07
N GLY A 34 -63.84 -20.90 10.02
CA GLY A 34 -62.99 -19.97 9.27
C GLY A 34 -62.81 -18.58 9.88
N MET A 35 -63.36 -18.31 11.07
CA MET A 35 -63.16 -17.06 11.80
C MET A 35 -62.04 -17.18 12.85
N LEU A 36 -61.23 -16.12 12.95
CA LEU A 36 -60.16 -15.99 13.94
C LEU A 36 -60.74 -15.41 15.24
N LEU A 37 -60.69 -16.19 16.33
CA LEU A 37 -61.11 -15.74 17.66
C LEU A 37 -59.87 -15.38 18.49
N ILE A 38 -59.84 -14.17 19.03
CA ILE A 38 -58.76 -13.65 19.85
C ILE A 38 -59.29 -13.51 21.29
N TRP A 39 -58.54 -14.09 22.23
CA TRP A 39 -58.85 -14.08 23.66
C TRP A 39 -57.99 -13.02 24.35
N ASP A 40 -58.64 -12.17 25.13
CA ASP A 40 -58.00 -11.14 25.95
C ASP A 40 -57.97 -11.58 27.42
N ASP A 41 -56.77 -11.78 27.95
CA ASP A 41 -56.56 -12.27 29.32
C ASP A 41 -56.90 -11.21 30.39
N LEU A 42 -56.95 -9.91 30.06
CA LEU A 42 -57.29 -8.84 31.01
C LEU A 42 -58.80 -8.66 31.17
N THR A 43 -59.54 -8.75 30.08
CA THR A 43 -61.00 -8.55 30.09
C THR A 43 -61.77 -9.87 30.12
N ASN A 44 -61.10 -11.00 29.93
CA ASN A 44 -61.67 -12.34 29.92
C ASN A 44 -62.78 -12.52 28.86
N THR A 45 -62.62 -11.87 27.69
CA THR A 45 -63.62 -11.83 26.61
C THR A 45 -63.07 -12.25 25.25
N TYR A 46 -63.97 -12.69 24.36
CA TYR A 46 -63.65 -13.08 22.98
C TYR A 46 -64.01 -11.97 21.98
N TRP A 47 -63.09 -11.69 21.07
CA TRP A 47 -63.26 -10.67 20.03
C TRP A 47 -63.44 -11.26 18.63
N ASN A 48 -64.44 -10.77 17.89
CA ASN A 48 -64.63 -11.10 16.48
C ASN A 48 -63.88 -10.11 15.59
N HIS A 49 -62.86 -10.61 14.87
CA HIS A 49 -61.99 -9.83 14.01
C HIS A 49 -62.69 -9.18 12.79
N ILE A 50 -63.86 -9.68 12.38
CA ILE A 50 -64.53 -9.20 11.16
C ILE A 50 -65.53 -8.07 11.46
N THR A 51 -66.27 -8.17 12.57
CA THR A 51 -67.33 -7.20 12.91
C THR A 51 -66.89 -6.18 13.96
N GLY A 52 -65.83 -6.46 14.72
CA GLY A 52 -65.34 -5.56 15.77
C GLY A 52 -66.27 -5.41 16.98
N GLU A 53 -67.27 -6.27 17.10
CA GLU A 53 -68.19 -6.32 18.25
C GLU A 53 -67.68 -7.30 19.32
N GLY A 54 -67.75 -6.88 20.58
CA GLY A 54 -67.50 -7.76 21.72
C GLY A 54 -68.67 -8.72 21.89
N LEU A 55 -68.40 -10.03 21.91
CA LEU A 55 -69.47 -11.03 21.93
C LEU A 55 -70.04 -11.31 23.33
N HIS A 56 -69.55 -10.66 24.38
CA HIS A 56 -70.23 -10.49 25.66
C HIS A 56 -69.50 -9.44 26.50
N GLY A 57 -70.24 -8.49 27.09
CA GLY A 57 -69.73 -7.51 28.07
C GLY A 57 -70.29 -6.11 27.87
N ASP A 58 -71.02 -5.61 28.87
CA ASP A 58 -71.66 -4.29 28.90
C ASP A 58 -70.62 -3.16 28.87
N ASN A 59 -70.41 -2.52 27.71
CA ASN A 59 -70.04 -1.10 27.58
C ASN A 59 -69.90 -0.68 26.10
N ALA A 60 -71.04 -0.43 25.46
CA ALA A 60 -71.11 0.19 24.13
C ALA A 60 -71.09 1.72 24.27
N GLY A 61 -69.92 2.35 24.18
CA GLY A 61 -69.80 3.79 24.38
C GLY A 61 -68.50 4.44 23.91
N ALA A 62 -67.86 3.97 22.83
CA ALA A 62 -66.69 4.64 22.25
C ALA A 62 -66.44 4.34 20.75
N THR A 63 -67.49 4.00 19.98
CA THR A 63 -67.34 3.32 18.68
C THR A 63 -67.81 4.17 17.49
N LEU A 64 -67.33 5.41 17.35
CA LEU A 64 -67.60 6.19 16.13
C LEU A 64 -66.38 6.84 15.47
N ASN A 65 -65.26 7.03 16.18
CA ASN A 65 -64.02 7.53 15.57
C ASN A 65 -63.06 6.45 15.04
N ARG A 66 -63.36 5.15 15.25
CA ARG A 66 -62.52 4.03 14.77
C ARG A 66 -62.88 3.52 13.36
N LEU A 67 -64.02 3.93 12.81
CA LEU A 67 -64.61 3.35 11.59
C LEU A 67 -64.05 3.89 10.26
N MET A 68 -63.31 5.01 10.25
CA MET A 68 -62.81 5.59 8.99
C MET A 68 -61.47 5.03 8.50
N LEU A 69 -60.65 4.42 9.37
CA LEU A 69 -59.30 3.96 8.98
C LEU A 69 -59.31 2.62 8.22
N THR A 70 -60.33 1.78 8.42
CA THR A 70 -60.37 0.42 7.84
C THR A 70 -60.72 0.40 6.35
N ARG A 71 -61.44 1.40 5.83
CA ARG A 71 -61.88 1.41 4.42
C ARG A 71 -60.79 1.87 3.43
N GLN A 72 -59.75 2.56 3.90
CA GLN A 72 -58.66 3.04 3.04
C GLN A 72 -57.50 2.03 2.90
N MET A 73 -57.36 1.06 3.81
CA MET A 73 -56.22 0.13 3.81
C MET A 73 -56.42 -1.12 2.92
N THR A 74 -57.61 -1.38 2.41
CA THR A 74 -57.92 -2.59 1.62
C THR A 74 -57.68 -2.46 0.11
N ALA A 75 -57.12 -1.35 -0.38
CA ALA A 75 -56.97 -1.11 -1.81
C ALA A 75 -55.54 -1.32 -2.37
N ASP A 76 -54.55 -1.66 -1.55
CA ASP A 76 -53.15 -1.71 -2.01
C ASP A 76 -52.38 -2.89 -1.37
N GLU A 77 -52.15 -3.96 -2.15
CA GLU A 77 -51.38 -5.15 -1.72
C GLU A 77 -49.94 -4.81 -1.29
N ALA A 78 -49.44 -3.62 -1.64
CA ALA A 78 -48.13 -3.11 -1.23
C ALA A 78 -48.01 -2.80 0.28
N LEU A 79 -49.12 -2.71 1.02
CA LEU A 79 -49.11 -2.32 2.44
C LEU A 79 -48.78 -3.47 3.41
N ALA A 80 -48.91 -4.73 3.00
CA ALA A 80 -48.80 -5.90 3.89
C ALA A 80 -47.39 -6.19 4.46
N ARG A 81 -46.34 -5.49 3.98
CA ARG A 81 -44.93 -5.79 4.31
C ARG A 81 -44.23 -4.81 5.25
N ARG A 82 -44.92 -3.83 5.84
CA ARG A 82 -44.28 -2.80 6.68
C ARG A 82 -44.50 -3.06 8.17
N LYS A 83 -43.41 -3.20 8.94
CA LYS A 83 -43.42 -3.30 10.41
C LYS A 83 -43.58 -1.90 11.02
N ILE A 84 -44.45 -1.78 12.01
CA ILE A 84 -44.58 -0.58 12.85
C ILE A 84 -43.52 -0.69 13.96
N THR A 85 -42.65 0.29 14.13
CA THR A 85 -41.61 0.34 15.19
C THR A 85 -41.82 1.53 16.12
N ASN A 86 -41.56 1.33 17.41
CA ASN A 86 -41.74 2.31 18.50
C ASN A 86 -40.82 3.55 18.43
N ALA A 87 -39.91 3.64 17.46
CA ALA A 87 -38.85 4.66 17.42
C ALA A 87 -39.33 6.06 17.00
N ALA A 88 -40.60 6.21 16.58
CA ALA A 88 -41.16 7.51 16.20
C ALA A 88 -41.60 8.41 17.39
N ILE A 89 -41.50 7.93 18.64
CA ILE A 89 -42.09 8.64 19.80
C ILE A 89 -41.17 9.76 20.35
N ALA A 90 -39.90 9.84 19.94
CA ALA A 90 -38.94 10.75 20.60
C ALA A 90 -38.74 12.12 19.94
N HIS A 91 -39.33 12.44 18.77
CA HIS A 91 -38.93 13.66 18.05
C HIS A 91 -40.04 14.51 17.41
N ASP A 92 -41.27 14.50 17.93
CA ASP A 92 -42.18 15.56 17.47
C ASP A 92 -43.26 15.94 18.50
N GLN A 93 -42.91 16.89 19.37
CA GLN A 93 -43.87 17.61 20.22
C GLN A 93 -44.71 18.63 19.43
N HIS A 94 -44.59 18.72 18.09
CA HIS A 94 -45.24 19.79 17.32
C HIS A 94 -46.43 19.39 16.44
N CYS A 95 -46.85 18.12 16.41
CA CYS A 95 -48.04 17.70 15.66
C CYS A 95 -49.37 17.95 16.41
N ARG A 96 -49.73 19.22 16.59
CA ARG A 96 -51.10 19.73 16.79
C ARG A 96 -51.17 21.02 15.97
N THR A 97 -51.98 21.21 14.93
CA THR A 97 -53.43 21.03 14.75
C THR A 97 -53.69 21.35 13.25
N THR A 98 -54.64 20.74 12.53
CA THR A 98 -55.91 21.42 12.17
C THR A 98 -57.06 20.45 11.78
N MET A 99 -56.85 19.14 11.64
CA MET A 99 -57.93 18.22 11.20
C MET A 99 -58.00 16.83 11.86
N GLY A 100 -57.30 16.58 12.98
CA GLY A 100 -57.49 15.34 13.74
C GLY A 100 -57.20 14.02 12.98
N LEU A 101 -56.53 14.09 11.83
CA LEU A 101 -56.12 12.93 11.04
C LEU A 101 -54.67 12.57 11.41
N TRP A 102 -54.48 11.39 11.98
CA TRP A 102 -53.17 10.82 12.25
C TRP A 102 -52.49 10.43 10.93
N HIS A 103 -51.30 10.98 10.67
CA HIS A 103 -50.53 10.65 9.47
C HIS A 103 -49.71 9.38 9.74
N ILE A 104 -50.09 8.24 9.15
CA ILE A 104 -49.29 7.01 9.25
C ILE A 104 -48.04 7.17 8.40
N GLN A 105 -46.89 7.36 9.04
CA GLN A 105 -45.60 7.41 8.36
C GLN A 105 -45.00 6.01 8.27
N LEU A 106 -45.24 5.36 7.14
CA LEU A 106 -44.74 4.02 6.88
C LEU A 106 -43.26 4.07 6.46
N GLN A 107 -42.34 3.56 7.29
CA GLN A 107 -40.93 3.41 6.92
C GLN A 107 -40.67 2.03 6.27
N PRO A 108 -39.82 1.95 5.23
CA PRO A 108 -39.37 0.67 4.67
C PRO A 108 -38.64 -0.15 5.74
N ALA A 109 -38.92 -1.45 5.82
CA ALA A 109 -38.12 -2.33 6.66
C ALA A 109 -36.69 -2.43 6.07
N PRO A 110 -35.64 -2.39 6.92
CA PRO A 110 -34.27 -2.55 6.43
C PRO A 110 -34.12 -3.93 5.79
N GLU A 111 -33.82 -3.96 4.49
CA GLU A 111 -33.54 -5.18 3.72
C GLU A 111 -32.14 -5.14 3.13
N ARG A 112 -31.55 -6.33 2.94
CA ARG A 112 -30.31 -6.46 2.16
C ARG A 112 -30.65 -6.22 0.70
N TRP A 113 -30.24 -5.05 0.21
CA TRP A 113 -30.73 -4.53 -1.05
C TRP A 113 -30.09 -5.21 -2.26
N PHE A 114 -28.79 -5.52 -2.21
CA PHE A 114 -28.00 -5.98 -3.35
C PHE A 114 -27.64 -7.46 -3.31
N ASP A 115 -27.65 -8.10 -4.48
CA ASP A 115 -26.91 -9.34 -4.76
C ASP A 115 -25.53 -9.00 -5.31
N LEU A 116 -24.49 -9.72 -4.88
CA LEU A 116 -23.11 -9.53 -5.34
C LEU A 116 -22.64 -10.72 -6.17
N GLU A 117 -22.23 -10.44 -7.40
CA GLU A 117 -21.55 -11.37 -8.28
C GLU A 117 -20.04 -11.04 -8.27
N LEU A 118 -19.24 -11.89 -7.62
CA LEU A 118 -17.79 -11.78 -7.56
C LEU A 118 -17.18 -12.59 -8.70
N VAL A 119 -16.69 -11.92 -9.73
CA VAL A 119 -16.05 -12.54 -10.91
C VAL A 119 -14.54 -12.55 -10.70
N LEU A 120 -13.93 -13.72 -10.78
CA LEU A 120 -12.52 -13.94 -10.56
C LEU A 120 -11.84 -14.18 -11.90
N ASP A 121 -10.83 -13.39 -12.20
CA ASP A 121 -9.92 -13.66 -13.30
C ASP A 121 -9.22 -15.01 -13.05
N ALA A 122 -9.35 -15.93 -14.01
CA ALA A 122 -8.85 -17.29 -13.92
C ALA A 122 -7.56 -17.52 -14.72
N SER A 123 -6.89 -16.46 -15.17
CA SER A 123 -5.58 -16.52 -15.80
C SER A 123 -4.50 -17.12 -14.88
N PRO A 124 -3.41 -17.67 -15.44
CA PRO A 124 -2.31 -18.26 -14.67
C PRO A 124 -1.63 -17.27 -13.70
N SER A 125 -1.58 -15.98 -14.02
CA SER A 125 -0.99 -14.95 -13.16
C SER A 125 -1.76 -14.74 -11.85
N MET A 126 -3.05 -15.13 -11.84
CA MET A 126 -3.91 -15.04 -10.65
C MET A 126 -3.66 -16.11 -9.59
N VAL A 127 -2.77 -17.07 -9.86
CA VAL A 127 -2.41 -18.15 -8.92
C VAL A 127 -1.84 -17.59 -7.60
N LEU A 128 -1.05 -16.51 -7.66
CA LEU A 128 -0.45 -15.88 -6.47
C LEU A 128 -1.51 -15.35 -5.48
N TRP A 129 -2.66 -14.94 -6.01
CA TRP A 129 -3.70 -14.22 -5.29
C TRP A 129 -4.83 -15.12 -4.76
N GLN A 130 -4.77 -16.42 -5.01
CA GLN A 130 -5.85 -17.37 -4.66
C GLN A 130 -6.25 -17.32 -3.18
N GLN A 131 -5.26 -17.21 -2.27
CA GLN A 131 -5.54 -17.11 -0.84
C GLN A 131 -6.27 -15.80 -0.50
N SER A 132 -5.75 -14.66 -0.97
CA SER A 132 -6.35 -13.34 -0.76
C SER A 132 -7.78 -13.27 -1.32
N ILE A 133 -8.02 -13.92 -2.46
CA ILE A 133 -9.35 -14.05 -3.08
C ILE A 133 -10.30 -14.88 -2.21
N ALA A 134 -9.82 -16.01 -1.67
CA ALA A 134 -10.61 -16.85 -0.78
C ALA A 134 -11.00 -16.11 0.51
N GLU A 135 -10.06 -15.37 1.10
CA GLU A 135 -10.28 -14.52 2.28
C GLU A 135 -11.29 -13.40 1.98
N LEU A 136 -11.15 -12.72 0.84
CA LEU A 136 -12.08 -11.69 0.39
C LEU A 136 -13.50 -12.26 0.20
N TYR A 137 -13.64 -13.42 -0.44
CA TYR A 137 -14.93 -14.07 -0.63
C TYR A 137 -15.58 -14.46 0.71
N GLN A 138 -14.80 -14.98 1.66
CA GLN A 138 -15.30 -15.28 3.00
C GLN A 138 -15.74 -14.02 3.75
N LEU A 139 -14.98 -12.93 3.64
CA LEU A 139 -15.30 -11.65 4.26
C LEU A 139 -16.62 -11.09 3.70
N LEU A 140 -16.78 -11.07 2.38
CA LEU A 140 -17.99 -10.59 1.71
C LEU A 140 -19.24 -11.41 2.12
N ASN A 141 -19.10 -12.73 2.24
CA ASN A 141 -20.18 -13.59 2.73
C ASN A 141 -20.56 -13.31 4.19
N ARG A 142 -19.57 -13.04 5.05
CA ARG A 142 -19.78 -12.83 6.50
C ARG A 142 -20.22 -11.41 6.85
N HIS A 143 -19.98 -10.42 5.99
CA HIS A 143 -20.32 -9.02 6.24
C HIS A 143 -21.84 -8.79 6.39
N GLY A 144 -22.68 -9.57 5.71
CA GLY A 144 -24.14 -9.43 5.79
C GLY A 144 -24.72 -8.18 5.12
N ALA A 145 -23.93 -7.46 4.30
CA ALA A 145 -24.43 -6.35 3.48
C ALA A 145 -25.25 -6.84 2.27
N PHE A 146 -24.91 -8.00 1.72
CA PHE A 146 -25.51 -8.56 0.51
C PHE A 146 -26.54 -9.63 0.84
N ARG A 147 -27.58 -9.71 0.00
CA ARG A 147 -28.59 -10.76 0.09
C ARG A 147 -27.98 -12.12 -0.28
N HIS A 148 -27.29 -12.16 -1.41
CA HIS A 148 -26.49 -13.31 -1.84
C HIS A 148 -25.12 -12.85 -2.36
N VAL A 149 -24.09 -13.67 -2.15
CA VAL A 149 -22.76 -13.49 -2.75
C VAL A 149 -22.41 -14.75 -3.54
N ARG A 150 -22.19 -14.61 -4.84
CA ARG A 150 -21.85 -15.71 -5.74
C ARG A 150 -20.48 -15.48 -6.35
N ALA A 151 -19.69 -16.54 -6.44
CA ALA A 151 -18.38 -16.50 -7.09
C ALA A 151 -18.46 -17.09 -8.49
N TRP A 152 -17.76 -16.46 -9.42
CA TRP A 152 -17.62 -16.89 -10.81
C TRP A 152 -16.14 -16.85 -11.19
N ARG A 153 -15.74 -17.68 -12.15
CA ARG A 153 -14.41 -17.66 -12.76
C ARG A 153 -14.54 -17.32 -14.22
N LEU A 154 -13.80 -16.31 -14.67
CA LEU A 154 -13.74 -15.88 -16.05
C LEU A 154 -12.38 -16.30 -16.62
N ASN A 155 -12.38 -17.15 -17.65
CA ASN A 155 -11.14 -17.48 -18.34
C ASN A 155 -10.79 -16.36 -19.32
N THR A 156 -9.86 -15.51 -18.93
CA THR A 156 -9.44 -14.31 -19.65
C THR A 156 -8.31 -14.56 -20.66
N ASP A 157 -7.75 -15.78 -20.71
CA ASP A 157 -6.78 -16.22 -21.72
C ASP A 157 -7.43 -17.11 -22.81
N ALA A 158 -8.73 -17.37 -22.70
CA ALA A 158 -9.45 -18.09 -23.74
C ALA A 158 -9.47 -17.29 -25.04
N THR A 159 -9.21 -17.98 -26.15
CA THR A 159 -9.32 -17.44 -27.51
C THR A 159 -10.76 -17.41 -28.03
N GLU A 160 -11.69 -18.06 -27.33
CA GLU A 160 -13.11 -18.14 -27.67
C GLU A 160 -13.87 -16.91 -27.16
N GLU A 161 -14.69 -16.29 -28.03
CA GLU A 161 -15.68 -15.27 -27.64
C GLU A 161 -17.11 -15.83 -27.75
N PRO A 162 -17.99 -15.63 -26.74
CA PRO A 162 -17.74 -14.93 -25.48
C PRO A 162 -16.86 -15.73 -24.51
N LEU A 163 -16.08 -15.02 -23.69
CA LEU A 163 -15.16 -15.63 -22.74
C LEU A 163 -15.86 -16.64 -21.80
N PRO A 164 -15.28 -17.83 -21.57
CA PRO A 164 -15.91 -18.87 -20.75
C PRO A 164 -16.07 -18.42 -19.29
N LEU A 165 -17.29 -18.54 -18.77
CA LEU A 165 -17.62 -18.28 -17.37
C LEU A 165 -17.95 -19.59 -16.64
N MET A 166 -17.45 -19.78 -15.44
CA MET A 166 -17.73 -20.96 -14.60
C MET A 166 -18.22 -20.52 -13.23
N ALA A 167 -19.16 -21.27 -12.63
CA ALA A 167 -19.69 -20.97 -11.31
C ALA A 167 -18.85 -21.64 -10.21
N GLY A 168 -18.52 -20.90 -9.15
CA GLY A 168 -17.78 -21.40 -7.98
C GLY A 168 -16.41 -20.77 -7.79
N LEU A 169 -15.79 -21.04 -6.63
CA LEU A 169 -14.48 -20.50 -6.26
C LEU A 169 -13.31 -21.36 -6.78
N HIS A 170 -13.50 -22.68 -6.81
CA HIS A 170 -12.51 -23.65 -7.27
C HIS A 170 -12.98 -24.34 -8.54
N ALA A 171 -12.05 -24.65 -9.45
CA ALA A 171 -12.34 -25.51 -10.59
C ALA A 171 -12.32 -26.96 -10.11
N ASP A 172 -13.45 -27.64 -10.18
CA ASP A 172 -13.47 -29.10 -10.29
C ASP A 172 -13.67 -29.41 -11.78
N PRO A 173 -12.62 -29.82 -12.50
CA PRO A 173 -12.68 -30.05 -13.95
C PRO A 173 -13.72 -31.09 -14.36
N LEU A 174 -14.11 -31.97 -13.42
CA LEU A 174 -15.02 -33.08 -13.69
C LEU A 174 -16.50 -32.73 -13.46
N ARG A 175 -16.82 -31.53 -12.93
CA ARG A 175 -18.20 -31.20 -12.49
C ARG A 175 -18.77 -29.86 -12.97
N GLN A 176 -18.02 -28.97 -13.58
CA GLN A 176 -18.50 -27.60 -13.88
C GLN A 176 -18.75 -27.36 -15.37
N ALA A 177 -19.99 -27.01 -15.72
CA ALA A 177 -20.38 -26.60 -17.07
C ALA A 177 -20.04 -25.13 -17.34
N VAL A 178 -19.54 -24.83 -18.54
CA VAL A 178 -19.35 -23.45 -19.04
C VAL A 178 -20.72 -22.75 -19.11
N ARG A 179 -20.78 -21.53 -18.58
CA ARG A 179 -21.96 -20.66 -18.45
C ARG A 179 -21.83 -19.45 -19.35
N SER A 180 -22.96 -18.84 -19.69
CA SER A 180 -22.96 -17.62 -20.49
C SER A 180 -22.65 -16.40 -19.61
N PRO A 181 -21.73 -15.50 -20.02
CA PRO A 181 -21.52 -14.23 -19.31
C PRO A 181 -22.76 -13.34 -19.20
N CYS A 182 -23.77 -13.56 -20.04
CA CYS A 182 -25.05 -12.85 -19.97
C CYS A 182 -25.89 -13.22 -18.72
N GLU A 183 -25.62 -14.35 -18.05
CA GLU A 183 -26.34 -14.76 -16.82
C GLU A 183 -26.17 -13.76 -15.66
N LEU A 184 -25.08 -12.99 -15.69
CA LEU A 184 -24.81 -11.93 -14.74
C LEU A 184 -25.74 -10.71 -14.93
N ILE A 185 -26.41 -10.58 -16.07
CA ILE A 185 -27.36 -9.49 -16.34
C ILE A 185 -28.74 -9.83 -15.75
N SER A 186 -29.12 -9.12 -14.68
CA SER A 186 -30.47 -9.21 -14.08
C SER A 186 -31.44 -8.13 -14.61
N PRO A 187 -32.69 -8.46 -14.94
CA PRO A 187 -33.75 -7.49 -15.25
C PRO A 187 -34.23 -6.69 -14.02
N ALA A 188 -34.11 -7.26 -12.82
CA ALA A 188 -34.71 -6.72 -11.60
C ALA A 188 -33.99 -5.49 -11.03
N ARG A 189 -32.83 -5.12 -11.60
CA ARG A 189 -31.83 -4.22 -10.99
C ARG A 189 -31.46 -4.71 -9.58
N ARG A 190 -30.61 -4.02 -8.81
CA ARG A 190 -30.07 -4.45 -7.48
C ARG A 190 -29.01 -5.55 -7.52
N ARG A 191 -28.22 -5.62 -8.59
CA ARG A 191 -27.08 -6.54 -8.69
C ARG A 191 -25.80 -5.75 -8.85
N LEU A 192 -24.77 -6.15 -8.10
CA LEU A 192 -23.43 -5.58 -8.17
C LEU A 192 -22.48 -6.61 -8.74
N ILE A 193 -21.56 -6.16 -9.59
CA ILE A 193 -20.52 -7.01 -10.15
C ILE A 193 -19.17 -6.47 -9.70
N LEU A 194 -18.37 -7.32 -9.06
CA LEU A 194 -16.98 -7.03 -8.71
C LEU A 194 -16.08 -8.00 -9.47
N VAL A 195 -15.16 -7.48 -10.27
CA VAL A 195 -14.20 -8.29 -11.03
C VAL A 195 -12.84 -8.20 -10.34
N VAL A 196 -12.35 -9.30 -9.80
CA VAL A 196 -11.03 -9.40 -9.17
C VAL A 196 -10.02 -9.86 -10.19
N THR A 197 -9.01 -9.05 -10.47
CA THR A 197 -8.09 -9.25 -11.59
C THR A 197 -6.75 -8.55 -11.34
N ASP A 198 -5.69 -9.06 -11.97
CA ASP A 198 -4.42 -8.34 -12.16
C ASP A 198 -4.37 -7.57 -13.49
N ALA A 199 -5.31 -7.83 -14.41
CA ALA A 199 -5.46 -7.24 -15.73
C ALA A 199 -4.25 -7.41 -16.67
N VAL A 200 -3.55 -8.54 -16.59
CA VAL A 200 -2.34 -8.83 -17.40
C VAL A 200 -2.59 -9.83 -18.54
N SER A 201 -3.66 -10.61 -18.47
CA SER A 201 -3.98 -11.69 -19.42
C SER A 201 -4.13 -11.19 -20.87
N ALA A 202 -4.04 -12.10 -21.84
CA ALA A 202 -4.16 -11.74 -23.26
C ALA A 202 -5.52 -11.05 -23.57
N GLY A 203 -6.62 -11.58 -23.04
CA GLY A 203 -7.95 -11.01 -23.26
C GLY A 203 -8.14 -9.59 -22.69
N TRP A 204 -7.33 -9.18 -21.72
CA TRP A 204 -7.30 -7.79 -21.26
C TRP A 204 -6.63 -6.87 -22.29
N HIS A 205 -5.51 -7.29 -22.87
CA HIS A 205 -4.76 -6.52 -23.87
C HIS A 205 -5.44 -6.49 -25.24
N HIS A 206 -6.04 -7.60 -25.68
CA HIS A 206 -6.85 -7.67 -26.92
C HIS A 206 -8.25 -7.08 -26.75
N GLY A 207 -8.62 -6.63 -25.55
CA GLY A 207 -9.87 -5.91 -25.29
C GLY A 207 -11.12 -6.78 -25.21
N SER A 208 -11.05 -8.11 -25.32
CA SER A 208 -12.20 -9.02 -25.18
C SER A 208 -12.84 -8.90 -23.80
N VAL A 209 -12.03 -8.76 -22.74
CA VAL A 209 -12.53 -8.48 -21.39
C VAL A 209 -13.18 -7.10 -21.33
N THR A 210 -12.58 -6.06 -21.91
CA THR A 210 -13.15 -4.71 -21.92
C THR A 210 -14.51 -4.65 -22.63
N ARG A 211 -14.68 -5.38 -23.75
CA ARG A 211 -15.96 -5.53 -24.45
C ARG A 211 -17.03 -6.21 -23.56
N LEU A 212 -16.63 -7.24 -22.81
CA LEU A 212 -17.50 -7.91 -21.85
C LEU A 212 -17.91 -6.98 -20.69
N LEU A 213 -16.95 -6.24 -20.11
CA LEU A 213 -17.22 -5.26 -19.05
C LEU A 213 -18.18 -4.15 -19.54
N ALA A 214 -18.04 -3.70 -20.78
CA ALA A 214 -18.97 -2.74 -21.38
C ALA A 214 -20.38 -3.30 -21.53
N THR A 215 -20.51 -4.62 -21.72
CA THR A 215 -21.81 -5.30 -21.75
C THR A 215 -22.44 -5.32 -20.36
N TRP A 216 -21.70 -5.69 -19.31
CA TRP A 216 -22.20 -5.66 -17.94
C TRP A 216 -22.48 -4.25 -17.41
N GLY A 217 -21.57 -3.31 -17.65
CA GLY A 217 -21.63 -1.92 -17.18
C GLY A 217 -22.75 -1.08 -17.81
N LYS A 218 -23.41 -1.58 -18.87
CA LYS A 218 -24.67 -1.00 -19.40
C LYS A 218 -25.85 -1.27 -18.48
N HIS A 219 -25.84 -2.37 -17.74
CA HIS A 219 -26.99 -2.85 -16.98
C HIS A 219 -26.83 -2.70 -15.47
N HIS A 220 -25.61 -2.93 -14.94
CA HIS A 220 -25.36 -3.01 -13.50
C HIS A 220 -24.19 -2.11 -13.07
N PRO A 221 -24.14 -1.67 -11.79
CA PRO A 221 -22.92 -1.12 -11.20
C PRO A 221 -21.81 -2.19 -11.18
N LEU A 222 -20.65 -1.81 -11.70
CA LEU A 222 -19.50 -2.67 -11.93
C LEU A 222 -18.23 -1.96 -11.41
N ALA A 223 -17.34 -2.70 -10.75
CA ALA A 223 -16.02 -2.21 -10.39
C ALA A 223 -14.96 -3.32 -10.50
N LEU A 224 -13.72 -2.89 -10.74
CA LEU A 224 -12.55 -3.77 -10.74
C LEU A 224 -11.91 -3.73 -9.36
N VAL A 225 -11.60 -4.89 -8.80
CA VAL A 225 -10.72 -5.06 -7.64
C VAL A 225 -9.36 -5.45 -8.17
N GLN A 226 -8.45 -4.48 -8.20
CA GLN A 226 -7.10 -4.65 -8.73
C GLN A 226 -6.21 -5.20 -7.61
N VAL A 227 -5.72 -6.42 -7.81
CA VAL A 227 -4.87 -7.13 -6.84
C VAL A 227 -3.40 -6.72 -6.95
N LEU A 228 -2.98 -6.21 -8.10
CA LEU A 228 -1.65 -5.64 -8.26
C LEU A 228 -1.51 -4.35 -7.45
N PRO A 229 -0.37 -4.14 -6.77
CA PRO A 229 0.00 -2.83 -6.23
C PRO A 229 -0.06 -1.73 -7.31
N GLU A 230 -0.48 -0.52 -6.92
CA GLU A 230 -0.69 0.62 -7.85
C GLU A 230 0.54 0.94 -8.71
N ARG A 231 1.75 0.76 -8.18
CA ARG A 231 3.01 0.92 -8.91
C ARG A 231 3.15 0.01 -10.14
N LEU A 232 2.47 -1.15 -10.16
CA LEU A 232 2.56 -2.15 -11.22
C LEU A 232 1.43 -2.02 -12.25
N TRP A 233 0.54 -1.04 -12.10
CA TRP A 233 -0.60 -0.89 -13.02
C TRP A 233 -0.17 -0.47 -14.42
N SER A 234 0.99 0.14 -14.58
CA SER A 234 1.59 0.45 -15.88
C SER A 234 1.85 -0.79 -16.74
N GLY A 235 2.11 -1.93 -16.11
CA GLY A 235 2.28 -3.22 -16.81
C GLY A 235 0.96 -3.97 -17.08
N SER A 236 -0.18 -3.43 -16.65
CA SER A 236 -1.50 -4.01 -16.90
C SER A 236 -2.19 -3.34 -18.08
N ALA A 237 -3.19 -3.99 -18.67
CA ALA A 237 -3.99 -3.41 -19.75
C ALA A 237 -4.87 -2.22 -19.33
N LEU A 238 -4.83 -1.83 -18.04
CA LEU A 238 -5.53 -0.65 -17.53
C LEU A 238 -4.85 0.67 -17.91
N GLN A 239 -3.55 0.65 -18.23
CA GLN A 239 -2.84 1.79 -18.81
C GLN A 239 -2.62 1.55 -20.31
N PRO A 240 -2.73 2.59 -21.17
CA PRO A 240 -2.69 4.03 -20.83
C PRO A 240 -4.04 4.70 -20.49
N ALA A 241 -5.14 4.00 -20.20
CA ALA A 241 -6.48 4.60 -20.07
C ALA A 241 -6.55 5.83 -19.14
N PRO A 242 -7.36 6.86 -19.47
CA PRO A 242 -7.36 8.12 -18.75
C PRO A 242 -7.94 7.98 -17.35
N LEU A 243 -7.29 8.64 -16.39
CA LEU A 243 -7.74 8.67 -15.00
C LEU A 243 -8.92 9.64 -14.82
N ILE A 244 -10.01 9.14 -14.22
CA ILE A 244 -11.26 9.88 -14.01
C ILE A 244 -11.73 9.82 -12.55
N LYS A 245 -12.47 10.85 -12.14
CA LYS A 245 -13.30 10.86 -10.94
C LYS A 245 -14.75 10.63 -11.33
N MET A 246 -15.42 9.70 -10.67
CA MET A 246 -16.81 9.34 -10.90
C MET A 246 -17.68 9.68 -9.70
N ARG A 247 -18.95 9.98 -9.96
CA ARG A 247 -20.01 10.19 -8.98
C ARG A 247 -21.33 9.58 -9.48
N SER A 248 -22.15 9.13 -8.56
CA SER A 248 -23.49 8.63 -8.86
C SER A 248 -24.56 9.60 -8.33
N PRO A 249 -25.56 9.97 -9.15
CA PRO A 249 -26.66 10.81 -8.71
C PRO A 249 -27.75 10.05 -7.94
N GLN A 250 -27.79 8.71 -8.05
CA GLN A 250 -28.81 7.84 -7.44
C GLN A 250 -28.18 6.49 -7.05
N PRO A 251 -28.83 5.70 -6.18
CA PRO A 251 -28.39 4.33 -5.93
C PRO A 251 -28.54 3.45 -7.19
N ASP A 252 -27.74 2.37 -7.28
CA ASP A 252 -27.89 1.31 -8.29
C ASP A 252 -27.84 1.82 -9.76
N VAL A 253 -26.87 2.70 -10.01
CA VAL A 253 -26.63 3.28 -11.33
C VAL A 253 -25.59 2.47 -12.09
N ALA A 254 -25.95 2.00 -13.29
CA ALA A 254 -25.04 1.34 -14.21
C ALA A 254 -23.89 2.27 -14.63
N ASN A 255 -22.70 1.70 -14.88
CA ASN A 255 -21.49 2.48 -15.14
C ASN A 255 -21.65 3.47 -16.29
N THR A 256 -22.32 3.09 -17.39
CA THR A 256 -22.56 4.00 -18.54
C THR A 256 -23.36 5.26 -18.20
N ARG A 257 -24.05 5.29 -17.05
CA ARG A 257 -24.84 6.42 -16.56
C ARG A 257 -24.15 7.20 -15.43
N LEU A 258 -22.92 6.83 -15.04
CA LEU A 258 -22.15 7.57 -14.05
C LEU A 258 -21.72 8.93 -14.59
N SER A 259 -21.76 9.95 -13.74
CA SER A 259 -21.19 11.25 -14.05
C SER A 259 -19.71 11.23 -13.71
N TRP A 260 -18.84 11.67 -14.62
CA TRP A 260 -17.39 11.64 -14.39
C TRP A 260 -16.67 12.83 -14.99
N SER A 261 -15.45 13.11 -14.51
CA SER A 261 -14.54 14.15 -15.01
C SER A 261 -13.08 13.70 -14.87
N PHE A 262 -12.17 14.20 -15.72
CA PHE A 262 -10.73 13.92 -15.61
C PHE A 262 -10.16 14.38 -14.25
N VAL A 263 -9.11 13.68 -13.77
CA VAL A 263 -8.47 14.01 -12.50
C VAL A 263 -7.62 15.27 -12.60
N SER A 264 -6.89 15.45 -13.71
CA SER A 264 -6.06 16.63 -13.96
C SER A 264 -6.39 17.34 -15.28
N SER A 265 -5.96 18.61 -15.38
CA SER A 265 -6.00 19.36 -16.63
C SER A 265 -5.05 18.81 -17.70
N LEU A 266 -3.97 18.12 -17.28
CA LEU A 266 -3.01 17.47 -18.17
C LEU A 266 -3.62 16.22 -18.83
N ASP A 267 -4.32 15.37 -18.06
CA ASP A 267 -5.08 14.22 -18.61
C ASP A 267 -6.07 14.68 -19.68
N ARG A 268 -6.73 15.82 -19.45
CA ARG A 268 -7.66 16.44 -20.39
C ARG A 268 -6.98 16.96 -21.67
N ILE A 269 -5.70 17.32 -21.62
CA ILE A 269 -4.93 17.84 -22.76
C ILE A 269 -4.34 16.68 -23.57
N LEU A 270 -3.71 15.71 -22.89
CA LEU A 270 -3.12 14.52 -23.52
C LEU A 270 -4.16 13.70 -24.30
N TRP A 271 -5.39 13.60 -23.77
CA TRP A 271 -6.49 12.88 -24.43
C TRP A 271 -7.32 13.74 -25.39
N LYS A 272 -6.94 15.00 -25.64
CA LYS A 272 -7.50 15.84 -26.71
C LYS A 272 -6.74 15.70 -28.04
N THR A 273 -5.51 15.20 -27.99
CA THR A 273 -4.61 15.11 -29.15
C THR A 273 -4.72 13.80 -29.94
N ASP A 274 -5.35 12.77 -29.37
CA ASP A 274 -5.76 11.55 -30.09
C ASP A 274 -7.09 11.75 -30.83
N PRO A 275 -7.39 10.99 -31.91
CA PRO A 275 -8.61 11.15 -32.70
C PRO A 275 -9.85 11.16 -31.79
N PRO A 276 -10.92 11.89 -32.15
CA PRO A 276 -12.00 12.24 -31.22
C PRO A 276 -12.82 11.02 -30.79
N ILE A 277 -12.32 10.27 -29.80
CA ILE A 277 -13.10 9.29 -29.08
C ILE A 277 -14.18 10.08 -28.36
N THR A 278 -15.41 9.94 -28.86
CA THR A 278 -16.54 10.67 -28.29
C THR A 278 -16.73 10.18 -26.86
N ARG A 279 -16.85 11.10 -25.90
CA ARG A 279 -17.00 10.83 -24.45
C ARG A 279 -18.04 9.75 -24.11
N ASN A 280 -19.04 9.55 -24.98
CA ASN A 280 -20.11 8.56 -24.85
C ASN A 280 -19.70 7.11 -25.16
N LEU A 281 -18.51 6.90 -25.75
CA LEU A 281 -17.98 5.58 -26.10
C LEU A 281 -17.11 4.98 -24.98
N LEU A 282 -16.67 5.80 -24.03
CA LEU A 282 -15.84 5.36 -22.91
C LEU A 282 -16.69 4.80 -21.76
N LEU A 283 -16.26 3.67 -21.22
CA LEU A 283 -16.85 3.04 -20.05
C LEU A 283 -16.14 3.55 -18.79
N PRO A 284 -16.79 4.37 -17.94
CA PRO A 284 -16.19 4.75 -16.67
C PRO A 284 -16.14 3.54 -15.73
N MET A 285 -14.95 3.23 -15.24
CA MET A 285 -14.68 2.03 -14.47
C MET A 285 -14.06 2.38 -13.11
N PRO A 286 -14.81 2.25 -11.99
CA PRO A 286 -14.25 2.33 -10.65
C PRO A 286 -13.22 1.23 -10.42
N ILE A 287 -12.10 1.60 -9.81
CA ILE A 287 -11.03 0.67 -9.43
C ILE A 287 -10.87 0.72 -7.92
N LEU A 288 -10.82 -0.46 -7.34
CA LEU A 288 -10.69 -0.70 -5.92
C LEU A 288 -9.38 -1.44 -5.71
N THR A 289 -8.56 -0.93 -4.80
CA THR A 289 -7.55 -1.74 -4.13
C THR A 289 -8.21 -2.50 -2.97
N LEU A 290 -7.49 -3.46 -2.38
CA LEU A 290 -7.93 -4.13 -1.14
C LEU A 290 -7.86 -3.22 0.11
N ASP A 291 -7.80 -1.90 -0.08
CA ASP A 291 -7.83 -0.90 0.98
C ASP A 291 -9.27 -0.50 1.35
N GLY A 292 -9.53 -0.36 2.65
CA GLY A 292 -10.86 -0.06 3.19
C GLY A 292 -11.41 1.30 2.74
N THR A 293 -10.55 2.27 2.44
CA THR A 293 -11.01 3.62 2.04
C THR A 293 -11.67 3.62 0.65
N GLN A 294 -11.13 2.85 -0.30
CA GLN A 294 -11.66 2.76 -1.65
C GLN A 294 -12.96 1.95 -1.68
N VAL A 295 -13.02 0.85 -0.92
CA VAL A 295 -14.25 0.07 -0.74
C VAL A 295 -15.36 0.93 -0.13
N ALA A 296 -15.04 1.75 0.87
CA ALA A 296 -16.00 2.68 1.47
C ALA A 296 -16.47 3.76 0.47
N ALA A 297 -15.57 4.31 -0.34
CA ALA A 297 -15.91 5.27 -1.38
C ALA A 297 -16.84 4.65 -2.44
N TRP A 298 -16.58 3.40 -2.83
CA TRP A 298 -17.40 2.67 -3.79
C TRP A 298 -18.78 2.32 -3.23
N ALA A 299 -18.85 1.87 -1.97
CA ALA A 299 -20.12 1.62 -1.30
C ALA A 299 -21.00 2.89 -1.27
N ARG A 300 -20.42 4.06 -0.98
CA ARG A 300 -21.11 5.36 -1.04
C ARG A 300 -21.55 5.74 -2.45
N LEU A 301 -20.74 5.42 -3.47
CA LEU A 301 -21.09 5.63 -4.87
C LEU A 301 -22.33 4.82 -5.26
N VAL A 302 -22.32 3.50 -4.98
CA VAL A 302 -23.38 2.56 -5.36
C VAL A 302 -24.68 2.83 -4.59
N THR A 303 -24.58 3.31 -3.34
CA THR A 303 -25.73 3.71 -2.53
C THR A 303 -26.22 5.13 -2.84
N GLY A 304 -25.62 5.83 -3.81
CA GLY A 304 -26.09 7.15 -4.27
C GLY A 304 -25.89 8.29 -3.27
N MET A 305 -24.92 8.20 -2.35
CA MET A 305 -24.56 9.31 -1.45
C MET A 305 -23.82 10.40 -2.24
N GLY A 306 -24.59 11.27 -2.90
CA GLY A 306 -24.24 12.13 -4.05
C GLY A 306 -23.13 13.18 -3.90
N ARG A 307 -22.31 13.15 -2.85
CA ARG A 307 -21.11 13.99 -2.70
C ARG A 307 -19.80 13.20 -2.74
N THR A 308 -19.85 11.88 -2.68
CA THR A 308 -18.64 11.04 -2.71
C THR A 308 -18.16 10.87 -4.16
N THR A 309 -16.85 10.99 -4.36
CA THR A 309 -16.22 10.68 -5.65
C THR A 309 -15.28 9.51 -5.48
N ILE A 310 -15.16 8.68 -6.51
CA ILE A 310 -14.17 7.60 -6.58
C ILE A 310 -13.31 7.75 -7.83
N ARG A 311 -12.06 7.31 -7.74
CA ARG A 311 -11.12 7.28 -8.87
C ARG A 311 -11.29 5.99 -9.69
N GLY A 312 -10.86 6.02 -10.93
CA GLY A 312 -10.79 4.87 -11.81
C GLY A 312 -10.43 5.27 -13.24
N PHE A 313 -10.59 4.37 -14.20
CA PHE A 313 -10.22 4.62 -15.60
C PHE A 313 -11.45 4.74 -16.50
N ALA A 314 -11.31 5.46 -17.62
CA ALA A 314 -12.30 5.42 -18.70
C ALA A 314 -11.83 4.42 -19.77
N LEU A 315 -12.39 3.21 -19.76
CA LEU A 315 -11.97 2.13 -20.66
C LEU A 315 -12.62 2.30 -22.05
N ASN A 316 -11.86 2.02 -23.11
CA ASN A 316 -12.38 2.03 -24.48
C ASN A 316 -12.71 0.59 -24.93
N PRO A 317 -13.99 0.24 -25.13
CA PRO A 317 -14.37 -1.08 -25.63
C PRO A 317 -14.16 -1.27 -27.14
N GLN A 318 -13.77 -0.23 -27.87
CA GLN A 318 -13.54 -0.24 -29.32
C GLN A 318 -12.05 -0.25 -29.68
N ILE A 319 -11.16 -0.72 -28.79
CA ILE A 319 -9.75 -0.91 -29.15
C ILE A 319 -9.70 -1.89 -30.34
N ASP A 320 -9.19 -1.40 -31.47
CA ASP A 320 -8.97 -2.22 -32.67
C ASP A 320 -7.92 -3.29 -32.40
N ASP A 321 -8.17 -4.51 -32.88
CA ASP A 321 -7.23 -5.65 -32.79
C ASP A 321 -5.84 -5.32 -33.38
N THR A 322 -5.75 -4.29 -34.23
CA THR A 322 -4.50 -3.81 -34.86
C THR A 322 -3.55 -3.09 -33.90
N ALA A 323 -4.06 -2.37 -32.88
CA ALA A 323 -3.22 -1.73 -31.86
C ALA A 323 -2.70 -2.76 -30.83
N ALA A 324 -3.49 -3.78 -30.53
CA ALA A 324 -3.07 -4.90 -29.70
C ALA A 324 -2.03 -5.80 -30.41
N ALA A 325 -2.15 -5.99 -31.73
CA ALA A 325 -1.13 -6.67 -32.55
C ALA A 325 0.21 -5.91 -32.64
N ALA A 326 0.18 -4.57 -32.57
CA ALA A 326 1.37 -3.73 -32.47
C ALA A 326 2.01 -3.82 -31.06
N ALA A 327 1.20 -3.89 -30.01
CA ALA A 327 1.67 -4.13 -28.63
C ALA A 327 2.16 -5.57 -28.39
N GLU A 328 1.64 -6.56 -29.11
CA GLU A 328 2.19 -7.93 -29.13
C GLU A 328 3.51 -8.04 -29.89
N HIS A 329 3.75 -7.18 -30.89
CA HIS A 329 5.06 -7.05 -31.54
C HIS A 329 6.11 -6.34 -30.65
N GLU A 330 5.67 -5.63 -29.59
CA GLU A 330 6.55 -4.98 -28.61
C GLU A 330 6.70 -5.74 -27.29
N ARG A 331 5.86 -6.76 -27.01
CA ARG A 331 6.30 -7.81 -26.08
C ARG A 331 7.47 -8.51 -26.76
N PRO A 332 8.64 -8.65 -26.11
CA PRO A 332 9.75 -9.36 -26.71
C PRO A 332 9.32 -10.80 -26.97
N THR A 333 8.86 -11.04 -28.20
CA THR A 333 8.85 -12.35 -28.82
C THR A 333 10.26 -12.90 -28.70
N ASP A 334 10.36 -14.20 -28.42
CA ASP A 334 11.52 -15.04 -28.06
C ASP A 334 12.76 -14.98 -29.01
N SER A 335 13.07 -13.84 -29.63
CA SER A 335 14.11 -13.73 -30.66
C SER A 335 14.69 -12.33 -30.91
N SER A 336 14.59 -11.35 -30.00
CA SER A 336 15.35 -10.09 -30.13
C SER A 336 16.28 -9.83 -28.93
N HIS A 337 17.56 -10.18 -29.14
CA HIS A 337 18.80 -9.79 -28.44
C HIS A 337 18.71 -8.76 -27.29
N GLY A 338 18.02 -9.10 -26.21
CA GLY A 338 18.05 -8.42 -24.93
C GLY A 338 18.18 -9.48 -23.84
N ASP A 339 19.14 -9.30 -22.95
CA ASP A 339 19.33 -10.15 -21.78
C ASP A 339 18.10 -10.01 -20.85
N PRO A 340 17.25 -11.06 -20.69
CA PRO A 340 16.00 -10.97 -19.94
C PRO A 340 16.23 -10.63 -18.48
N VAL A 341 17.37 -11.06 -17.91
CA VAL A 341 17.75 -10.77 -16.54
C VAL A 341 18.10 -9.29 -16.40
N ARG A 342 18.79 -8.69 -17.37
CA ARG A 342 19.01 -7.22 -17.39
C ARG A 342 17.71 -6.43 -17.53
N GLN A 343 16.79 -6.86 -18.40
CA GLN A 343 15.51 -6.19 -18.58
C GLN A 343 14.67 -6.27 -17.29
N PHE A 344 14.65 -7.42 -16.64
CA PHE A 344 14.03 -7.57 -15.33
C PHE A 344 14.73 -6.71 -14.28
N ARG A 345 16.06 -6.69 -14.23
CA ARG A 345 16.84 -5.85 -13.28
C ARG A 345 16.55 -4.36 -13.43
N ALA A 346 16.31 -3.90 -14.65
CA ALA A 346 16.02 -2.51 -14.95
C ALA A 346 14.57 -2.11 -14.62
N SER A 347 13.63 -3.05 -14.63
CA SER A 347 12.19 -2.76 -14.49
C SER A 347 11.59 -3.21 -13.16
N ALA A 348 12.20 -4.18 -12.48
CA ALA A 348 11.70 -4.75 -11.24
C ALA A 348 12.19 -3.99 -10.00
N SER A 349 11.44 -4.11 -8.90
CA SER A 349 11.91 -3.68 -7.60
C SER A 349 13.18 -4.43 -7.18
N PRO A 350 14.09 -3.79 -6.42
CA PRO A 350 15.29 -4.44 -5.90
C PRO A 350 14.97 -5.71 -5.12
N GLU A 351 13.86 -5.73 -4.39
CA GLU A 351 13.37 -6.87 -3.63
C GLU A 351 12.91 -8.01 -4.54
N ALA A 352 12.19 -7.71 -5.62
CA ALA A 352 11.77 -8.72 -6.58
C ALA A 352 12.97 -9.31 -7.33
N PHE A 353 13.94 -8.47 -7.71
CA PHE A 353 15.17 -8.93 -8.33
C PHE A 353 15.97 -9.83 -7.39
N ARG A 354 16.18 -9.40 -6.14
CA ARG A 354 16.90 -10.21 -5.14
C ARG A 354 16.14 -11.48 -4.76
N LEU A 355 14.82 -11.44 -4.71
CA LEU A 355 14.00 -12.63 -4.56
C LEU A 355 14.21 -13.59 -5.73
N ALA A 356 14.24 -13.12 -6.98
CA ALA A 356 14.54 -13.97 -8.13
C ALA A 356 15.93 -14.63 -8.04
N GLN A 357 16.94 -13.91 -7.50
CA GLN A 357 18.27 -14.48 -7.24
C GLN A 357 18.19 -15.63 -6.22
N TRP A 358 17.51 -15.41 -5.08
CA TRP A 358 17.30 -16.46 -4.08
C TRP A 358 16.52 -17.66 -4.62
N LEU A 359 15.50 -17.39 -5.44
CA LEU A 359 14.71 -18.43 -6.11
C LEU A 359 15.54 -19.23 -7.11
N ALA A 360 16.58 -18.65 -7.73
CA ALA A 360 17.47 -19.35 -8.65
C ALA A 360 18.27 -20.48 -7.99
N ALA A 361 18.49 -20.43 -6.68
CA ALA A 361 19.18 -21.45 -5.91
C ALA A 361 18.31 -22.67 -5.54
N VAL A 362 16.99 -22.62 -5.79
CA VAL A 362 16.05 -23.64 -5.30
C VAL A 362 15.13 -24.19 -6.39
N PRO A 363 14.51 -25.37 -6.15
CA PRO A 363 13.41 -25.84 -6.99
C PRO A 363 12.21 -24.91 -6.87
N LEU A 364 11.57 -24.64 -8.01
CA LEU A 364 10.57 -23.58 -8.11
C LEU A 364 9.15 -24.14 -8.08
N SER A 365 8.61 -24.35 -6.87
CA SER A 365 7.17 -24.52 -6.66
C SER A 365 6.63 -23.35 -5.85
N LEU A 366 5.35 -23.02 -5.98
CA LEU A 366 4.77 -21.87 -5.27
C LEU A 366 4.94 -21.96 -3.73
N PRO A 367 4.75 -23.14 -3.07
CA PRO A 367 5.02 -23.27 -1.65
C PRO A 367 6.49 -22.99 -1.29
N VAL A 368 7.44 -23.49 -2.09
CA VAL A 368 8.88 -23.24 -1.87
C VAL A 368 9.22 -21.76 -2.10
N MET A 369 8.67 -21.13 -3.14
CA MET A 369 8.89 -19.71 -3.39
C MET A 369 8.38 -18.84 -2.25
N ARG A 370 7.17 -19.14 -1.72
CA ARG A 370 6.62 -18.46 -0.54
C ARG A 370 7.45 -18.72 0.71
N LEU A 371 8.01 -19.92 0.86
CA LEU A 371 8.88 -20.26 1.97
C LEU A 371 10.20 -19.48 1.91
N VAL A 372 10.87 -19.47 0.74
CA VAL A 372 12.09 -18.70 0.51
C VAL A 372 11.82 -17.22 0.75
N GLN A 373 10.71 -16.71 0.22
CA GLN A 373 10.25 -15.35 0.45
C GLN A 373 10.12 -15.06 1.95
N GLN A 374 9.37 -15.88 2.69
CA GLN A 374 9.10 -15.66 4.11
C GLN A 374 10.35 -15.79 4.99
N THR A 375 11.31 -16.63 4.60
CA THR A 375 12.46 -16.95 5.46
C THR A 375 13.69 -16.15 5.11
N MET A 376 14.02 -16.03 3.82
CA MET A 376 15.20 -15.28 3.35
C MET A 376 14.91 -13.79 3.17
N MET A 377 13.65 -13.43 2.90
CA MET A 377 13.25 -12.05 2.62
C MET A 377 11.93 -11.68 3.33
N PRO A 378 11.84 -11.78 4.68
CA PRO A 378 10.58 -11.69 5.44
C PRO A 378 9.82 -10.36 5.27
N HIS A 379 10.50 -9.30 4.84
CA HIS A 379 9.90 -7.98 4.59
C HIS A 379 9.21 -7.87 3.23
N THR A 380 9.40 -8.84 2.34
CA THR A 380 8.81 -8.84 1.00
C THR A 380 7.35 -9.24 1.02
N ARG A 381 6.55 -8.61 0.17
CA ARG A 381 5.11 -8.85 0.05
C ARG A 381 4.81 -9.68 -1.20
N GLN A 382 3.60 -10.23 -1.31
CA GLN A 382 3.15 -10.97 -2.50
C GLN A 382 3.37 -10.18 -3.80
N GLY A 383 3.33 -8.84 -3.77
CA GLY A 383 3.65 -7.98 -4.91
C GLY A 383 5.06 -8.17 -5.48
N HIS A 384 6.09 -8.41 -4.66
CA HIS A 384 7.46 -8.64 -5.16
C HIS A 384 7.59 -9.99 -5.84
N LEU A 385 6.90 -11.01 -5.30
CA LEU A 385 6.81 -12.31 -5.98
C LEU A 385 6.03 -12.19 -7.30
N ALA A 386 4.98 -11.36 -7.34
CA ALA A 386 4.24 -11.07 -8.56
C ALA A 386 5.12 -10.42 -9.63
N GLU A 387 6.01 -9.50 -9.28
CA GLU A 387 6.97 -8.94 -10.24
C GLU A 387 7.86 -10.01 -10.87
N VAL A 388 8.34 -11.00 -10.10
CA VAL A 388 9.10 -12.14 -10.65
C VAL A 388 8.24 -12.98 -11.60
N PHE A 389 6.96 -13.20 -11.27
CA PHE A 389 6.06 -13.97 -12.15
C PHE A 389 5.71 -13.22 -13.44
N LEU A 390 5.51 -11.90 -13.35
CA LEU A 390 5.13 -11.05 -14.48
C LEU A 390 6.33 -10.66 -15.36
N SER A 391 7.56 -10.88 -14.88
CA SER A 391 8.80 -10.61 -15.62
C SER A 391 9.01 -11.44 -16.88
N GLY A 392 8.31 -12.56 -17.01
CA GLY A 392 8.53 -13.54 -18.08
C GLY A 392 9.79 -14.42 -17.90
N LEU A 393 10.53 -14.28 -16.78
CA LEU A 393 11.71 -15.11 -16.48
C LEU A 393 11.36 -16.57 -16.18
N LEU A 394 10.14 -16.81 -15.69
CA LEU A 394 9.64 -18.13 -15.30
C LEU A 394 8.77 -18.74 -16.39
N TRP A 395 8.83 -20.05 -16.55
CA TRP A 395 7.89 -20.83 -17.35
C TRP A 395 7.42 -22.06 -16.58
N GLN A 396 6.20 -22.52 -16.87
CA GLN A 396 5.61 -23.68 -16.19
C GLN A 396 6.11 -24.98 -16.83
N ARG A 397 6.73 -25.85 -16.03
CA ARG A 397 7.35 -27.11 -16.48
C ARG A 397 6.36 -28.28 -16.59
N THR A 398 5.26 -28.25 -15.82
CA THR A 398 4.22 -29.30 -15.85
C THR A 398 3.22 -29.06 -17.00
N PRO A 399 3.03 -30.00 -17.95
CA PRO A 399 2.12 -29.81 -19.07
C PRO A 399 0.66 -29.67 -18.62
N ALA A 400 -0.07 -28.73 -19.24
CA ALA A 400 -1.45 -28.33 -18.90
C ALA A 400 -2.52 -29.44 -19.02
N ALA A 401 -2.14 -30.66 -19.45
CA ALA A 401 -3.07 -31.73 -19.83
C ALA A 401 -3.77 -32.42 -18.64
N THR A 402 -3.29 -32.24 -17.42
CA THR A 402 -3.96 -32.71 -16.19
C THR A 402 -3.72 -31.65 -15.12
N GLN A 403 -4.68 -30.75 -14.90
CA GLN A 403 -4.56 -29.71 -13.87
C GLN A 403 -4.35 -30.36 -12.50
N PRO A 404 -3.13 -30.36 -11.94
CA PRO A 404 -2.94 -30.79 -10.57
C PRO A 404 -3.47 -29.67 -9.65
N SER A 405 -3.63 -29.96 -8.36
CA SER A 405 -3.82 -28.88 -7.37
C SER A 405 -2.73 -27.81 -7.56
N PRO A 406 -3.00 -26.50 -7.37
CA PRO A 406 -2.04 -25.42 -7.61
C PRO A 406 -0.69 -25.58 -6.88
N GLU A 407 -0.68 -26.34 -5.79
CA GLU A 407 0.50 -26.68 -4.98
C GLU A 407 1.44 -27.70 -5.63
N LEU A 408 0.98 -28.40 -6.69
CA LEU A 408 1.72 -29.42 -7.45
C LEU A 408 2.24 -28.91 -8.81
N VAL A 409 2.10 -27.60 -9.08
CA VAL A 409 2.62 -26.98 -10.30
C VAL A 409 4.08 -26.57 -10.11
N TRP A 410 4.94 -27.05 -11.00
CA TRP A 410 6.36 -26.75 -11.01
C TRP A 410 6.69 -25.72 -12.08
N TYR A 411 7.52 -24.75 -11.70
CA TYR A 411 8.08 -23.73 -12.57
C TYR A 411 9.56 -24.02 -12.80
N ASP A 412 10.12 -23.43 -13.86
CA ASP A 412 11.55 -23.33 -14.04
C ASP A 412 11.88 -21.95 -14.61
N PHE A 413 13.14 -21.54 -14.46
CA PHE A 413 13.63 -20.38 -15.20
C PHE A 413 13.79 -20.75 -16.67
N ARG A 414 13.58 -19.79 -17.58
CA ARG A 414 13.94 -20.01 -18.98
C ARG A 414 15.44 -20.33 -19.10
N PRO A 415 15.89 -21.04 -20.15
CA PRO A 415 17.28 -21.45 -20.29
C PRO A 415 18.27 -20.28 -20.14
N GLY A 416 19.35 -20.47 -19.38
CA GLY A 416 20.40 -19.46 -19.16
C GLY A 416 20.16 -18.50 -17.99
N ILE A 417 18.91 -18.16 -17.70
CA ILE A 417 18.53 -17.16 -16.67
C ILE A 417 18.96 -17.61 -15.26
N ARG A 418 18.78 -18.88 -14.93
CA ARG A 418 19.14 -19.42 -13.59
C ARG A 418 20.62 -19.20 -13.27
N ALA A 419 21.51 -19.49 -14.23
CA ALA A 419 22.95 -19.35 -14.02
C ALA A 419 23.35 -17.89 -13.80
N GLU A 420 22.70 -16.97 -14.51
CA GLU A 420 22.96 -15.54 -14.41
C GLU A 420 22.44 -14.94 -13.09
N LEU A 421 21.23 -15.32 -12.66
CA LEU A 421 20.70 -14.91 -11.36
C LEU A 421 21.54 -15.46 -10.20
N CYS A 422 21.99 -16.73 -10.29
CA CYS A 422 22.88 -17.33 -9.32
C CYS A 422 24.27 -16.69 -9.29
N ALA A 423 24.76 -16.12 -10.40
CA ALA A 423 26.05 -15.44 -10.43
C ALA A 423 26.11 -14.21 -9.51
N GLY A 424 24.95 -13.64 -9.17
CA GLY A 424 24.85 -12.55 -8.20
C GLY A 424 24.66 -12.99 -6.75
N LEU A 425 24.76 -14.29 -6.43
CA LEU A 425 24.78 -14.82 -5.07
C LEU A 425 26.16 -15.39 -4.74
N SER A 426 26.67 -15.13 -3.53
CA SER A 426 27.87 -15.81 -3.02
C SER A 426 27.61 -17.30 -2.78
N LEU A 427 28.68 -18.09 -2.70
CA LEU A 427 28.57 -19.54 -2.41
C LEU A 427 27.95 -19.80 -1.03
N ASP A 428 28.22 -18.93 -0.05
CA ASP A 428 27.67 -19.02 1.30
C ASP A 428 26.17 -18.70 1.32
N GLU A 429 25.76 -17.70 0.53
CA GLU A 429 24.34 -17.35 0.37
C GLU A 429 23.56 -18.53 -0.24
N GLN A 430 24.07 -19.16 -1.30
CA GLN A 430 23.41 -20.31 -1.94
C GLN A 430 23.28 -21.51 -0.99
N ALA A 431 24.32 -21.79 -0.20
CA ALA A 431 24.29 -22.85 0.81
C ALA A 431 23.29 -22.56 1.95
N LEU A 432 23.23 -21.30 2.39
CA LEU A 432 22.32 -20.86 3.45
C LEU A 432 20.85 -21.11 3.10
N VAL A 433 20.43 -20.82 1.87
CA VAL A 433 19.03 -21.04 1.44
C VAL A 433 18.65 -22.51 1.52
N LEU A 434 19.52 -23.40 1.02
CA LEU A 434 19.27 -24.83 1.04
C LEU A 434 19.23 -25.37 2.48
N GLN A 435 20.11 -24.87 3.35
CA GLN A 435 20.13 -25.24 4.76
C GLN A 435 18.86 -24.76 5.49
N VAL A 436 18.41 -23.53 5.24
CA VAL A 436 17.22 -22.94 5.85
C VAL A 436 15.95 -23.69 5.43
N ILE A 437 15.80 -24.02 4.15
CA ILE A 437 14.67 -24.80 3.66
C ILE A 437 14.68 -26.21 4.26
N SER A 438 15.86 -26.84 4.30
CA SER A 438 16.01 -28.17 4.91
C SER A 438 15.62 -28.17 6.39
N THR A 439 16.06 -27.16 7.13
CA THR A 439 15.74 -26.99 8.57
C THR A 439 14.25 -26.73 8.79
N TYR A 440 13.65 -25.83 8.02
CA TYR A 440 12.23 -25.51 8.11
C TYR A 440 11.33 -26.73 7.84
N ILE A 441 11.69 -27.55 6.84
CA ILE A 441 10.97 -28.77 6.51
C ILE A 441 11.13 -29.80 7.64
N GLN A 442 12.35 -29.95 8.17
CA GLN A 442 12.65 -30.87 9.26
C GLN A 442 11.88 -30.54 10.55
N GLU A 443 11.74 -29.26 10.89
CA GLU A 443 11.01 -28.79 12.07
C GLU A 443 9.49 -28.98 11.99
N ARG A 444 8.90 -28.80 10.80
CA ARG A 444 7.43 -28.90 10.61
C ARG A 444 6.94 -30.30 10.26
N TYR A 445 7.78 -31.15 9.67
CA TYR A 445 7.34 -32.43 9.09
C TYR A 445 8.08 -33.68 9.61
N GLY A 446 9.15 -33.55 10.43
CA GLY A 446 9.77 -34.69 11.14
C GLY A 446 11.00 -35.35 10.49
N SER A 447 11.61 -36.31 11.21
CA SER A 447 12.97 -36.88 11.06
C SER A 447 13.29 -37.59 9.71
N PRO A 448 14.58 -37.73 9.30
CA PRO A 448 15.03 -38.04 7.92
C PRO A 448 14.79 -39.47 7.40
N ARG A 449 13.95 -40.29 8.07
CA ARG A 449 13.73 -41.69 7.66
C ARG A 449 12.66 -41.90 6.59
N ASP A 450 11.88 -40.86 6.28
CA ASP A 450 10.94 -40.88 5.16
C ASP A 450 11.47 -40.10 3.93
N PHE A 451 12.75 -39.72 3.93
CA PHE A 451 13.31 -38.83 2.92
C PHE A 451 14.68 -39.32 2.42
N THR A 452 14.70 -39.93 1.23
CA THR A 452 15.91 -40.45 0.59
C THR A 452 16.60 -39.34 -0.21
N ALA A 453 17.47 -38.57 0.43
CA ALA A 453 18.45 -37.73 -0.27
C ALA A 453 19.73 -38.56 -0.47
N LEU A 454 19.98 -39.03 -1.69
CA LEU A 454 21.14 -39.86 -2.02
C LEU A 454 22.35 -38.94 -2.29
N LEU A 455 23.34 -38.96 -1.40
CA LEU A 455 24.66 -38.36 -1.62
C LEU A 455 25.37 -39.19 -2.69
N PHE A 456 25.44 -38.68 -3.92
CA PHE A 456 26.00 -39.39 -5.07
C PHE A 456 27.53 -39.25 -5.08
N ASP A 457 28.26 -40.36 -4.93
CA ASP A 457 29.67 -40.48 -5.28
C ASP A 457 29.78 -40.90 -6.77
N PRO A 458 30.31 -40.04 -7.67
CA PRO A 458 30.39 -40.34 -9.10
C PRO A 458 31.33 -41.49 -9.44
N ALA A 459 32.20 -41.93 -8.53
CA ALA A 459 33.16 -43.00 -8.78
C ALA A 459 32.59 -44.41 -8.49
N ALA A 460 31.47 -44.50 -7.74
CA ALA A 460 31.11 -45.76 -7.07
C ALA A 460 30.16 -46.69 -7.83
N VAL A 461 29.33 -46.24 -8.80
CA VAL A 461 28.34 -47.16 -9.40
C VAL A 461 28.09 -46.88 -10.88
N GLY A 462 28.60 -47.77 -11.73
CA GLY A 462 28.06 -47.96 -13.06
C GLY A 462 26.63 -48.51 -12.99
N GLY A 463 25.68 -47.80 -13.57
CA GLY A 463 24.48 -48.40 -14.18
C GLY A 463 23.27 -48.68 -13.29
N LEU A 464 22.81 -47.74 -12.46
CA LEU A 464 21.45 -47.79 -11.90
C LEU A 464 20.58 -46.65 -12.47
N MET A 465 19.65 -47.01 -13.36
CA MET A 465 18.56 -46.16 -13.87
C MET A 465 17.47 -46.03 -12.80
N LEU A 466 17.20 -44.82 -12.30
CA LEU A 466 16.09 -44.53 -11.38
C LEU A 466 14.86 -43.98 -12.14
N ASN A 467 13.67 -44.27 -11.60
CA ASN A 467 12.34 -43.90 -12.14
C ASN A 467 12.13 -42.37 -12.17
N PRO A 468 11.64 -41.76 -13.28
CA PRO A 468 11.47 -40.30 -13.41
C PRO A 468 10.51 -39.61 -12.42
N GLU A 469 9.63 -40.36 -11.74
CA GLU A 469 8.80 -39.83 -10.64
C GLU A 469 9.56 -39.68 -9.30
N LEU A 470 10.80 -40.18 -9.21
CA LEU A 470 11.67 -40.15 -8.03
C LEU A 470 12.90 -39.26 -8.26
N ALA A 471 12.76 -38.18 -9.04
CA ALA A 471 13.85 -37.24 -9.29
C ALA A 471 14.23 -36.50 -7.98
N PRO A 472 15.53 -36.42 -7.64
CA PRO A 472 15.99 -35.80 -6.39
C PRO A 472 15.68 -34.30 -6.35
N PHE A 473 15.27 -33.81 -5.17
CA PHE A 473 14.95 -32.39 -4.92
C PHE A 473 16.18 -31.49 -4.79
N ALA A 474 17.38 -32.07 -4.66
CA ALA A 474 18.66 -31.39 -4.59
C ALA A 474 19.71 -32.19 -5.35
N GLU A 475 20.28 -31.56 -6.39
CA GLU A 475 21.42 -32.08 -7.14
C GLU A 475 22.60 -31.15 -6.84
N VAL A 476 23.62 -31.66 -6.14
CA VAL A 476 24.85 -30.89 -5.91
C VAL A 476 25.54 -30.78 -7.26
N LEU A 477 25.50 -29.58 -7.85
CA LEU A 477 26.13 -29.31 -9.14
C LEU A 477 27.60 -29.72 -9.06
N ARG A 478 28.03 -30.59 -9.97
CA ARG A 478 29.42 -31.08 -10.09
C ARG A 478 30.44 -29.93 -10.21
N SER A 479 30.00 -28.76 -10.68
CA SER A 479 30.80 -27.52 -10.73
C SER A 479 31.10 -26.88 -9.36
N PHE A 480 30.38 -27.28 -8.30
CA PHE A 480 30.61 -26.85 -6.92
C PHE A 480 31.82 -27.58 -6.30
N HIS A 481 32.03 -28.86 -6.65
CA HIS A 481 33.17 -29.64 -6.18
C HIS A 481 34.50 -29.17 -6.78
N GLU A 482 34.50 -28.79 -8.07
CA GLU A 482 35.71 -28.32 -8.76
C GLU A 482 36.18 -26.94 -8.28
N ARG A 483 35.26 -26.09 -7.80
CA ARG A 483 35.55 -24.71 -7.36
C ARG A 483 35.96 -24.57 -5.90
N LEU A 484 35.67 -25.58 -5.07
CA LEU A 484 36.05 -25.61 -3.65
C LEU A 484 37.47 -26.14 -3.39
N GLY A 485 38.23 -26.49 -4.44
CA GLY A 485 39.65 -26.88 -4.30
C GLY A 485 39.89 -28.15 -3.48
N LEU A 486 38.85 -28.95 -3.22
CA LEU A 486 38.96 -30.23 -2.50
C LEU A 486 39.66 -31.26 -3.38
N ARG A 487 40.99 -31.27 -3.33
CA ARG A 487 41.81 -32.37 -3.85
C ARG A 487 41.58 -33.61 -2.98
N SER A 488 41.41 -34.75 -3.62
CA SER A 488 41.39 -36.06 -2.96
C SER A 488 42.68 -36.26 -2.16
N SER A 489 42.53 -36.64 -0.90
CA SER A 489 43.60 -36.99 0.02
C SER A 489 44.36 -38.23 -0.47
N ASP A 490 45.55 -38.01 -1.01
CA ASP A 490 46.68 -38.95 -0.99
C ASP A 490 47.96 -38.15 -1.22
N ASP A 491 48.50 -37.57 -0.15
CA ASP A 491 49.94 -37.49 0.10
C ASP A 491 50.22 -36.80 1.45
N GLN A 492 50.94 -37.51 2.33
CA GLN A 492 51.44 -36.99 3.61
C GLN A 492 52.80 -36.30 3.45
N GLY A 493 53.10 -35.28 4.27
CA GLY A 493 54.49 -34.90 4.53
C GLY A 493 54.75 -33.56 5.25
N SER A 494 54.90 -33.64 6.59
CA SER A 494 55.80 -32.87 7.50
C SER A 494 55.77 -31.32 7.53
N ALA A 495 55.39 -30.74 8.70
CA ALA A 495 56.27 -30.06 9.70
C ALA A 495 56.68 -28.61 9.35
N GLY A 496 56.66 -27.57 10.20
CA GLY A 496 56.34 -27.42 11.63
C GLY A 496 56.43 -25.94 12.11
N VAL A 497 55.90 -25.70 13.32
CA VAL A 497 56.29 -24.82 14.47
C VAL A 497 56.87 -23.39 14.28
N ALA A 498 56.10 -22.43 14.85
CA ALA A 498 56.39 -21.19 15.66
C ALA A 498 57.43 -20.13 15.25
N ASP A 499 57.09 -18.84 15.40
CA ASP A 499 57.67 -17.95 16.44
C ASP A 499 56.91 -16.61 16.60
N ASP A 500 57.20 -15.96 17.73
CA ASP A 500 56.48 -14.97 18.54
C ASP A 500 56.89 -13.49 18.31
N THR A 501 55.95 -12.55 18.53
CA THR A 501 56.08 -11.17 19.11
C THR A 501 56.82 -10.00 18.36
N PRO A 502 56.73 -8.70 18.80
CA PRO A 502 55.55 -7.79 18.76
C PRO A 502 55.88 -6.27 18.47
N LEU A 503 54.87 -5.39 18.64
CA LEU A 503 54.86 -3.92 18.94
C LEU A 503 55.05 -2.89 17.81
N LEU A 504 54.15 -1.89 17.76
CA LEU A 504 54.44 -0.48 18.11
C LEU A 504 53.16 0.37 18.25
N VAL A 505 53.08 1.04 19.40
CA VAL A 505 52.15 2.13 19.76
C VAL A 505 52.85 3.45 19.46
N SER A 506 52.15 4.43 18.91
CA SER A 506 52.65 5.80 18.75
C SER A 506 51.72 6.79 19.46
N ASP A 507 52.32 7.53 20.40
CA ASP A 507 51.78 8.71 21.09
C ASP A 507 51.67 9.92 20.14
N GLU A 508 50.54 10.64 20.18
CA GLU A 508 50.44 12.05 19.74
C GLU A 508 49.69 12.88 20.82
N PRO A 509 50.06 14.17 21.02
CA PRO A 509 49.60 14.98 22.14
C PRO A 509 48.23 15.66 21.89
N ALA A 510 47.47 15.84 22.97
CA ALA A 510 46.13 16.43 22.99
C ALA A 510 46.12 17.94 22.65
N PRO A 511 45.14 18.43 21.87
CA PRO A 511 44.93 19.87 21.67
C PRO A 511 44.16 20.52 22.83
N GLU A 512 44.42 21.82 23.00
CA GLU A 512 43.97 22.70 24.08
C GLU A 512 42.44 22.84 24.20
N VAL A 513 41.99 23.01 25.45
CA VAL A 513 40.58 23.11 25.86
C VAL A 513 40.01 24.51 25.53
N PRO A 514 38.95 24.63 24.69
CA PRO A 514 38.25 25.89 24.44
C PRO A 514 37.39 26.33 25.65
N PRO A 515 36.97 27.61 25.72
CA PRO A 515 36.51 28.24 26.96
C PRO A 515 35.20 27.66 27.50
N VAL A 516 35.08 27.68 28.83
CA VAL A 516 33.97 27.12 29.60
C VAL A 516 32.65 27.82 29.21
N ILE A 517 31.80 27.09 28.48
CA ILE A 517 30.39 27.41 28.27
C ILE A 517 29.63 27.07 29.57
N ASP A 518 28.70 27.93 29.95
CA ASP A 518 27.80 27.74 31.10
C ASP A 518 27.23 26.30 31.13
N PRO A 519 27.32 25.54 32.24
CA PRO A 519 26.96 24.12 32.29
C PRO A 519 25.49 23.80 31.95
N GLU A 520 24.55 24.76 32.05
CA GLU A 520 23.18 24.58 31.52
C GLU A 520 23.13 24.76 29.99
N LEU A 521 23.96 25.64 29.43
CA LEU A 521 24.12 25.82 27.99
C LEU A 521 24.95 24.69 27.35
N ALA A 522 25.79 23.96 28.09
CA ALA A 522 26.67 22.93 27.54
C ALA A 522 25.95 21.76 26.84
N GLN A 523 24.62 21.64 26.97
CA GLN A 523 23.81 20.60 26.31
C GLN A 523 23.06 21.08 25.06
N TRP A 524 23.00 22.39 24.78
CA TRP A 524 22.18 22.94 23.68
C TRP A 524 22.95 23.08 22.34
N PRO A 525 24.20 23.58 22.31
CA PRO A 525 25.02 23.59 21.12
C PRO A 525 25.30 22.17 20.65
N PRO A 526 25.15 21.87 19.35
CA PRO A 526 25.59 20.60 18.82
C PRO A 526 27.12 20.50 18.78
N ASN A 527 27.64 19.28 18.91
CA ASN A 527 29.04 19.01 18.58
C ASN A 527 29.26 19.28 17.08
N MET A 528 30.27 20.09 16.74
CA MET A 528 30.56 20.47 15.36
C MET A 528 31.84 19.84 14.85
N ILE A 529 31.79 19.34 13.62
CA ILE A 529 32.90 18.73 12.90
C ILE A 529 33.43 19.72 11.85
N GLU A 530 34.73 19.94 11.84
CA GLU A 530 35.40 20.72 10.81
C GLU A 530 35.39 19.98 9.47
N ILE A 531 34.94 20.65 8.42
CA ILE A 531 35.07 20.20 7.04
C ILE A 531 36.12 21.08 6.35
N PRO A 532 37.32 20.55 6.03
CA PRO A 532 38.41 21.34 5.49
C PRO A 532 38.07 22.02 4.17
N ALA A 533 38.63 23.21 3.94
CA ALA A 533 38.60 23.88 2.65
C ALA A 533 39.13 22.97 1.53
N GLY A 534 38.57 23.11 0.33
CA GLY A 534 39.07 22.44 -0.87
C GLY A 534 37.97 21.91 -1.77
N SER A 535 38.42 21.32 -2.88
CA SER A 535 37.57 20.79 -3.92
C SER A 535 36.92 19.46 -3.53
N PHE A 536 35.69 19.25 -4.01
CA PHE A 536 35.02 17.96 -3.94
C PHE A 536 34.17 17.73 -5.19
N LEU A 537 33.80 16.48 -5.44
CA LEU A 537 32.89 16.09 -6.53
C LEU A 537 31.44 16.20 -6.05
N MET A 538 30.71 17.18 -6.58
CA MET A 538 29.27 17.33 -6.38
C MET A 538 28.50 16.63 -7.49
N GLY A 539 27.45 15.91 -7.11
CA GLY A 539 26.59 15.14 -7.99
C GLY A 539 27.10 13.75 -8.29
N SER A 540 26.32 13.08 -9.12
CA SER A 540 26.51 11.69 -9.48
C SER A 540 27.12 11.56 -10.86
N SER A 541 28.09 10.65 -10.99
CA SER A 541 28.67 10.31 -12.30
C SER A 541 27.66 9.52 -13.14
N ASP A 542 27.86 9.46 -14.47
CA ASP A 542 27.04 8.63 -15.35
C ASP A 542 27.13 7.12 -15.03
N ASN A 543 28.20 6.70 -14.33
CA ASN A 543 28.40 5.33 -13.88
C ASN A 543 27.62 4.99 -12.59
N ASP A 544 27.07 5.98 -11.88
CA ASP A 544 26.14 5.74 -10.78
C ASP A 544 24.74 5.46 -11.37
N PHE A 545 24.44 4.18 -11.59
CA PHE A 545 23.16 3.74 -12.16
C PHE A 545 21.96 3.93 -11.22
N LEU A 546 22.20 4.27 -9.94
CA LEU A 546 21.15 4.62 -8.99
C LEU A 546 20.84 6.12 -9.00
N ALA A 547 21.64 6.94 -9.70
CA ALA A 547 21.47 8.39 -9.74
C ALA A 547 20.29 8.82 -10.62
N ASP A 548 19.51 9.76 -10.09
CA ASP A 548 18.48 10.45 -10.84
C ASP A 548 19.09 11.60 -11.68
N ASP A 549 18.35 12.07 -12.69
CA ASP A 549 18.85 13.06 -13.65
C ASP A 549 19.15 14.42 -13.01
N ASP A 550 18.49 14.75 -11.90
CA ASP A 550 18.67 15.98 -11.14
C ASP A 550 19.95 16.00 -10.29
N GLU A 551 20.66 14.87 -10.21
CA GLU A 551 21.98 14.74 -9.58
C GLU A 551 23.13 14.87 -10.60
N LYS A 552 22.81 14.99 -11.89
CA LYS A 552 23.76 14.98 -13.00
C LYS A 552 23.80 16.34 -13.71
N PRO A 553 24.98 16.76 -14.24
CA PRO A 553 26.24 16.03 -14.25
C PRO A 553 27.04 16.19 -12.94
N GLN A 554 27.89 15.21 -12.64
CA GLN A 554 28.94 15.38 -11.64
C GLN A 554 29.90 16.51 -12.06
N HIS A 555 30.22 17.39 -11.13
CA HIS A 555 31.10 18.53 -11.36
C HIS A 555 31.89 18.88 -10.08
N THR A 556 33.03 19.55 -10.26
CA THR A 556 33.88 19.95 -9.14
C THR A 556 33.43 21.29 -8.59
N LEU A 557 33.26 21.38 -7.26
CA LEU A 557 33.08 22.63 -6.54
C LEU A 557 34.17 22.79 -5.49
N GLU A 558 34.55 24.04 -5.24
CA GLU A 558 35.49 24.41 -4.18
C GLU A 558 34.71 25.10 -3.05
N LEU A 559 34.82 24.56 -1.84
CA LEU A 559 34.18 25.12 -0.66
C LEU A 559 35.25 25.57 0.35
N PRO A 560 35.05 26.70 1.05
CA PRO A 560 35.91 27.10 2.17
C PRO A 560 35.77 26.10 3.33
N THR A 561 36.60 26.26 4.36
CA THR A 561 36.40 25.54 5.62
C THR A 561 35.08 25.99 6.24
N TYR A 562 34.31 25.04 6.73
CA TYR A 562 33.10 25.27 7.51
C TYR A 562 32.96 24.14 8.53
N TYR A 563 32.02 24.30 9.44
CA TYR A 563 31.75 23.35 10.51
C TYR A 563 30.33 22.86 10.38
N ILE A 564 30.07 21.58 10.63
CA ILE A 564 28.73 21.00 10.53
C ILE A 564 28.44 20.12 11.75
N SER A 565 27.20 20.12 12.24
CA SER A 565 26.87 19.33 13.42
C SER A 565 27.05 17.84 13.14
N GLN A 566 27.73 17.15 14.06
CA GLN A 566 28.08 15.74 13.93
C GLN A 566 26.84 14.88 13.70
N THR A 567 25.73 15.23 14.35
CA THR A 567 24.43 14.57 14.24
C THR A 567 23.33 15.56 13.83
N PRO A 568 22.15 15.06 13.41
CA PRO A 568 20.94 15.88 13.35
C PRO A 568 20.59 16.46 14.72
N ILE A 569 19.94 17.63 14.73
CA ILE A 569 19.50 18.27 15.98
C ILE A 569 18.46 17.40 16.66
N THR A 570 18.68 17.16 17.96
CA THR A 570 17.81 16.33 18.78
C THR A 570 16.63 17.10 19.35
N ASN A 571 15.60 16.38 19.81
CA ASN A 571 14.51 17.00 20.56
C ASN A 571 15.00 17.68 21.84
N ALA A 572 16.02 17.13 22.52
CA ALA A 572 16.60 17.76 23.70
C ALA A 572 17.23 19.12 23.39
N GLN A 573 17.96 19.23 22.27
CA GLN A 573 18.57 20.48 21.82
C GLN A 573 17.52 21.48 21.31
N PHE A 574 16.46 21.00 20.66
CA PHE A 574 15.38 21.86 20.14
C PHE A 574 14.43 22.37 21.24
N ARG A 575 14.35 21.66 22.37
CA ARG A 575 13.39 21.95 23.46
C ARG A 575 13.44 23.37 24.02
N PRO A 576 14.61 23.97 24.32
CA PRO A 576 14.65 25.32 24.87
C PRO A 576 14.17 26.39 23.87
N PHE A 577 14.24 26.12 22.56
CA PHE A 577 13.62 27.00 21.54
C PHE A 577 12.09 26.97 21.61
N VAL A 578 11.50 25.79 21.84
CA VAL A 578 10.05 25.62 21.97
C VAL A 578 9.53 26.18 23.29
N GLU A 579 10.20 25.85 24.39
CA GLU A 579 9.78 26.23 25.75
C GLU A 579 10.13 27.68 26.09
N GLY A 580 11.13 28.26 25.42
CA GLY A 580 11.52 29.66 25.54
C GLY A 580 10.67 30.59 24.67
N ASP A 581 11.31 31.60 24.11
CA ASP A 581 10.64 32.63 23.30
C ASP A 581 10.66 32.33 21.79
N GLY A 582 11.19 31.18 21.35
CA GLY A 582 11.47 30.87 19.95
C GLY A 582 10.27 31.00 19.01
N TYR A 583 9.10 30.50 19.41
CA TYR A 583 7.85 30.65 18.63
C TYR A 583 7.13 31.98 18.86
N THR A 584 7.55 32.78 19.84
CA THR A 584 6.88 34.05 20.20
C THR A 584 7.64 35.30 19.77
N ASN A 585 8.94 35.17 19.50
CA ASN A 585 9.80 36.28 19.15
C ASN A 585 9.95 36.38 17.61
N PRO A 586 9.40 37.44 16.98
CA PRO A 586 9.45 37.59 15.52
C PRO A 586 10.87 37.77 14.96
N ASN A 587 11.85 38.18 15.77
CA ASN A 587 13.20 38.49 15.31
C ASN A 587 13.96 37.25 14.81
N TYR A 588 13.53 36.05 15.20
CA TYR A 588 14.12 34.81 14.72
C TYR A 588 13.58 34.39 13.36
N TRP A 589 12.43 34.90 12.93
CA TRP A 589 11.72 34.38 11.76
C TRP A 589 11.97 35.23 10.53
N THR A 590 11.84 34.64 9.35
CA THR A 590 11.69 35.43 8.13
C THR A 590 10.31 36.07 8.08
N THR A 591 10.12 37.10 7.26
CA THR A 591 8.79 37.76 7.12
C THR A 591 7.71 36.75 6.75
N ASN A 592 7.98 35.90 5.75
CA ASN A 592 7.03 34.89 5.28
C ASN A 592 6.82 33.77 6.30
N GLY A 593 7.86 33.38 7.04
CA GLY A 593 7.79 32.37 8.10
C GLY A 593 6.97 32.85 9.30
N TRP A 594 7.16 34.10 9.71
CA TRP A 594 6.40 34.70 10.80
C TRP A 594 4.90 34.81 10.46
N GLN A 595 4.58 35.27 9.24
CA GLN A 595 3.19 35.32 8.77
C GLN A 595 2.55 33.93 8.75
N TRP A 596 3.28 32.92 8.25
CA TRP A 596 2.81 31.53 8.25
C TRP A 596 2.51 31.05 9.68
N ARG A 597 3.45 31.25 10.61
CA ARG A 597 3.34 30.86 12.01
C ARG A 597 2.13 31.51 12.68
N GLN A 598 1.93 32.82 12.44
CA GLN A 598 0.80 33.57 12.99
C GLN A 598 -0.55 33.09 12.44
N ASN A 599 -0.64 32.88 11.11
CA ASN A 599 -1.86 32.41 10.46
C ASN A 599 -2.26 31.01 10.92
N GLY A 600 -1.27 30.12 11.09
CA GLY A 600 -1.48 28.76 11.58
C GLY A 600 -1.63 28.66 13.10
N LYS A 601 -1.35 29.73 13.85
CA LYS A 601 -1.27 29.74 15.33
C LYS A 601 -0.34 28.65 15.88
N ILE A 602 0.78 28.43 15.19
CA ILE A 602 1.73 27.37 15.53
C ILE A 602 2.57 27.80 16.74
N ILE A 603 2.70 26.95 17.75
CA ILE A 603 3.47 27.25 18.97
C ILE A 603 4.58 26.22 19.24
N GLU A 604 4.59 25.12 18.49
CA GLU A 604 5.50 23.99 18.67
C GLU A 604 5.53 23.16 17.37
N PRO A 605 6.54 22.30 17.17
CA PRO A 605 6.58 21.34 16.07
C PRO A 605 5.34 20.44 16.04
N ARG A 606 4.94 19.98 14.85
CA ARG A 606 3.69 19.24 14.68
C ARG A 606 3.60 17.94 15.50
N LEU A 607 4.73 17.26 15.71
CA LEU A 607 4.81 16.00 16.46
C LEU A 607 5.42 16.15 17.86
N TRP A 608 5.52 17.36 18.38
CA TRP A 608 6.26 17.64 19.61
C TRP A 608 5.80 16.82 20.82
N ASN A 609 4.49 16.56 20.90
CA ASN A 609 3.86 15.82 22.00
C ASN A 609 3.60 14.34 21.68
N ASP A 610 4.07 13.83 20.54
CA ASP A 610 3.93 12.42 20.17
C ASP A 610 5.05 11.57 20.81
N PRO A 611 4.73 10.64 21.73
CA PRO A 611 5.72 9.78 22.40
C PRO A 611 6.56 8.92 21.46
N GLN A 612 6.10 8.69 20.22
CA GLN A 612 6.83 7.92 19.23
C GLN A 612 8.03 8.70 18.65
N TRP A 613 7.98 10.04 18.69
CA TRP A 613 8.93 10.90 17.97
C TRP A 613 9.64 11.92 18.86
N ASN A 614 9.20 12.10 20.11
CA ASN A 614 9.69 13.15 21.00
C ASN A 614 10.78 12.71 22.01
N GLY A 615 11.40 11.54 21.79
CA GLY A 615 12.50 11.07 22.62
C GLY A 615 13.67 12.06 22.63
N ALA A 616 14.32 12.26 23.78
CA ALA A 616 15.33 13.30 23.99
C ALA A 616 16.46 13.25 22.96
N ASP A 617 17.03 12.07 22.72
CA ASP A 617 18.18 11.84 21.83
C ASP A 617 17.76 11.54 20.38
N TYR A 618 16.47 11.63 20.07
CA TYR A 618 15.94 11.42 18.72
C TYR A 618 16.00 12.73 17.92
N PRO A 619 16.18 12.67 16.60
CA PRO A 619 16.13 13.86 15.76
C PRO A 619 14.78 14.56 15.88
N VAL A 620 14.80 15.89 15.95
CA VAL A 620 13.57 16.70 15.89
C VAL A 620 12.91 16.53 14.52
N VAL A 621 11.61 16.27 14.51
CA VAL A 621 10.80 16.08 13.30
C VAL A 621 9.48 16.85 13.37
N GLY A 622 8.77 16.95 12.26
CA GLY A 622 7.52 17.69 12.19
C GLY A 622 7.74 19.21 12.17
N ILE A 623 8.94 19.64 11.77
CA ILE A 623 9.31 21.04 11.54
C ILE A 623 9.38 21.35 10.04
N ASN A 624 9.07 22.59 9.69
CA ASN A 624 9.24 23.10 8.33
C ASN A 624 10.54 23.92 8.21
N TRP A 625 10.81 24.43 7.00
CA TRP A 625 12.04 25.18 6.74
C TRP A 625 12.11 26.51 7.51
N PHE A 626 10.99 27.18 7.75
CA PHE A 626 10.98 28.44 8.49
C PHE A 626 11.28 28.24 9.99
N GLU A 627 10.76 27.16 10.58
CA GLU A 627 11.10 26.75 11.95
C GLU A 627 12.59 26.41 12.06
N ALA A 628 13.15 25.72 11.06
CA ALA A 628 14.58 25.42 10.98
C ALA A 628 15.45 26.69 10.98
N VAL A 629 15.10 27.68 10.14
CA VAL A 629 15.80 28.99 10.10
C VAL A 629 15.65 29.75 11.41
N ALA A 630 14.46 29.75 12.01
CA ALA A 630 14.21 30.41 13.29
C ALA A 630 15.04 29.79 14.41
N TYR A 631 15.16 28.46 14.45
CA TYR A 631 16.02 27.77 15.40
C TYR A 631 17.49 28.17 15.24
N CYS A 632 18.01 28.24 14.00
CA CYS A 632 19.40 28.67 13.76
C CYS A 632 19.66 30.08 14.29
N ARG A 633 18.75 31.03 14.02
CA ARG A 633 18.84 32.43 14.47
C ARG A 633 18.69 32.56 15.99
N TRP A 634 17.77 31.81 16.58
CA TRP A 634 17.60 31.73 18.02
C TRP A 634 18.87 31.21 18.69
N LEU A 635 19.37 30.05 18.26
CA LEU A 635 20.56 29.44 18.86
C LEU A 635 21.75 30.38 18.73
N SER A 636 21.89 31.06 17.57
CA SER A 636 22.94 32.05 17.37
C SER A 636 22.86 33.24 18.33
N THR A 637 21.63 33.64 18.68
CA THR A 637 21.40 34.71 19.64
C THR A 637 21.71 34.27 21.06
N GLN A 638 21.37 33.03 21.43
CA GLN A 638 21.59 32.50 22.78
C GLN A 638 23.08 32.24 23.06
N THR A 639 23.83 31.72 22.07
CA THR A 639 25.23 31.35 22.27
C THR A 639 26.22 32.42 21.83
N GLY A 640 25.78 33.42 21.06
CA GLY A 640 26.65 34.40 20.40
C GLY A 640 27.46 33.84 19.21
N GLN A 641 27.36 32.54 18.92
CA GLN A 641 28.00 31.90 17.77
C GLN A 641 27.07 31.91 16.56
N LYS A 642 27.60 31.97 15.34
CA LYS A 642 26.76 32.01 14.14
C LYS A 642 26.43 30.60 13.64
N TYR A 643 25.19 30.19 13.83
CA TYR A 643 24.62 28.96 13.29
C TYR A 643 23.73 29.23 12.08
N ARG A 644 23.70 28.25 11.19
CA ARG A 644 22.89 28.28 9.97
C ARG A 644 22.49 26.89 9.50
N LEU A 645 21.61 26.83 8.51
CA LEU A 645 21.45 25.60 7.72
C LEU A 645 22.66 25.42 6.80
N PRO A 646 23.09 24.17 6.54
CA PRO A 646 24.07 23.90 5.50
C PRO A 646 23.46 24.25 4.13
N THR A 647 24.29 24.72 3.22
CA THR A 647 23.96 24.66 1.79
C THR A 647 23.92 23.19 1.35
N GLU A 648 23.24 22.89 0.26
CA GLU A 648 23.21 21.55 -0.32
C GLU A 648 24.62 21.07 -0.68
N ALA A 649 25.48 21.96 -1.19
CA ALA A 649 26.86 21.62 -1.54
C ALA A 649 27.70 21.31 -0.29
N GLU A 650 27.54 22.06 0.79
CA GLU A 650 28.19 21.76 2.06
C GLU A 650 27.69 20.43 2.62
N TRP A 651 26.38 20.21 2.67
CA TRP A 651 25.82 18.96 3.14
C TRP A 651 26.39 17.76 2.36
N GLU A 652 26.45 17.86 1.03
CA GLU A 652 26.97 16.80 0.17
C GLU A 652 28.46 16.55 0.37
N LYS A 653 29.27 17.60 0.48
CA LYS A 653 30.71 17.47 0.79
C LYS A 653 30.89 16.75 2.14
N ALA A 654 30.16 17.17 3.17
CA ALA A 654 30.22 16.55 4.49
C ALA A 654 29.84 15.07 4.48
N ALA A 655 28.91 14.67 3.60
CA ALA A 655 28.48 13.28 3.45
C ALA A 655 29.50 12.43 2.69
N ARG A 656 30.00 12.93 1.55
CA ARG A 656 30.69 12.12 0.53
C ARG A 656 32.21 12.18 0.61
N GLY A 657 32.78 13.21 1.24
CA GLY A 657 34.22 13.48 1.18
C GLY A 657 34.69 13.99 -0.19
N PRO A 658 36.01 14.21 -0.35
CA PRO A 658 36.59 14.75 -1.58
C PRO A 658 36.48 13.78 -2.75
N ASP A 659 36.53 12.47 -2.47
CA ASP A 659 36.48 11.38 -3.46
C ASP A 659 35.06 11.06 -3.94
N GLY A 660 34.04 11.74 -3.40
CA GLY A 660 32.66 11.62 -3.87
C GLY A 660 32.06 10.24 -3.64
N HIS A 661 32.14 9.70 -2.42
CA HIS A 661 31.56 8.39 -2.09
C HIS A 661 30.04 8.32 -2.37
N ILE A 662 29.55 7.18 -2.85
CA ILE A 662 28.11 6.95 -3.11
C ILE A 662 27.31 7.03 -1.80
N TRP A 663 27.76 6.34 -0.75
CA TRP A 663 27.25 6.46 0.63
C TRP A 663 28.35 7.00 1.54
N PRO A 664 28.05 7.53 2.73
CA PRO A 664 29.06 8.17 3.57
C PRO A 664 30.28 7.28 3.87
N TRP A 665 30.05 5.99 4.09
CA TRP A 665 31.10 5.01 4.38
C TRP A 665 31.82 4.44 3.14
N GLY A 666 31.36 4.72 1.92
CA GLY A 666 32.03 4.24 0.70
C GLY A 666 31.10 3.97 -0.48
N ASN A 667 31.61 3.21 -1.45
CA ASN A 667 30.94 2.96 -2.73
C ASN A 667 30.23 1.59 -2.81
N GLN A 668 30.27 0.81 -1.73
CA GLN A 668 29.55 -0.46 -1.61
C GLN A 668 28.50 -0.35 -0.50
N TRP A 669 27.30 -0.84 -0.78
CA TRP A 669 26.24 -0.87 0.22
C TRP A 669 26.58 -1.88 1.30
N GLU A 670 26.48 -1.46 2.56
CA GLU A 670 26.71 -2.29 3.73
C GLU A 670 25.54 -2.13 4.69
N ALA A 671 24.79 -3.21 4.89
CA ALA A 671 23.63 -3.19 5.78
C ALA A 671 24.04 -2.90 7.23
N GLY A 672 23.18 -2.19 7.97
CA GLY A 672 23.43 -1.85 9.37
C GLY A 672 24.37 -0.66 9.59
N ARG A 673 24.69 0.11 8.55
CA ARG A 673 25.44 1.38 8.65
C ARG A 673 24.55 2.62 8.70
N CYS A 674 23.24 2.48 8.53
CA CYS A 674 22.29 3.56 8.73
C CYS A 674 20.88 3.06 9.06
N ASN A 675 20.01 3.98 9.48
CA ASN A 675 18.58 3.73 9.59
C ASN A 675 17.87 4.08 8.28
N SER A 676 17.71 3.12 7.39
CA SER A 676 17.01 3.24 6.11
C SER A 676 15.83 2.26 6.03
N GLU A 677 15.14 2.17 4.88
CA GLU A 677 14.10 1.15 4.66
C GLU A 677 14.62 -0.27 4.94
N GLU A 678 15.88 -0.54 4.55
CA GLU A 678 16.57 -1.81 4.75
C GLU A 678 16.77 -2.17 6.23
N ALA A 679 16.83 -1.17 7.13
CA ALA A 679 16.90 -1.42 8.57
C ALA A 679 15.55 -1.89 9.15
N GLY A 680 14.44 -1.67 8.43
CA GLY A 680 13.11 -2.19 8.78
C GLY A 680 12.45 -1.57 10.03
N LEU A 681 13.08 -0.55 10.64
CA LEU A 681 12.63 0.04 11.90
C LEU A 681 11.38 0.91 11.76
N LYS A 682 11.17 1.55 10.59
CA LYS A 682 10.01 2.41 10.26
C LYS A 682 9.78 3.56 11.26
N ARG A 683 10.82 3.95 11.98
CA ARG A 683 10.87 5.09 12.89
C ARG A 683 12.30 5.61 12.96
N THR A 684 12.47 6.82 13.48
CA THR A 684 13.78 7.38 13.77
C THR A 684 14.47 6.58 14.87
N THR A 685 15.79 6.69 14.94
CA THR A 685 16.64 6.14 16.00
C THR A 685 17.32 7.28 16.74
N PRO A 686 17.81 7.06 17.98
CA PRO A 686 18.70 8.00 18.63
C PRO A 686 19.84 8.38 17.69
N VAL A 687 20.19 9.66 17.65
CA VAL A 687 21.25 10.13 16.78
C VAL A 687 22.58 9.48 17.15
N GLY A 688 23.41 9.18 16.14
CA GLY A 688 24.70 8.50 16.33
C GLY A 688 24.61 7.00 16.63
N SER A 689 23.44 6.38 16.47
CA SER A 689 23.27 4.92 16.64
C SER A 689 24.09 4.08 15.65
N TYR A 690 24.59 4.69 14.57
CA TYR A 690 25.33 4.04 13.50
C TYR A 690 26.74 4.64 13.34
N PRO A 691 27.67 4.40 14.29
CA PRO A 691 29.03 4.95 14.22
C PRO A 691 29.81 4.43 13.00
N SER A 692 29.54 3.20 12.56
CA SER A 692 30.09 2.65 11.31
C SER A 692 29.52 3.32 10.06
N GLY A 693 28.46 4.10 10.18
CA GLY A 693 27.86 4.90 9.10
C GLY A 693 28.50 6.26 8.89
N ALA A 694 29.56 6.59 9.62
CA ALA A 694 30.22 7.89 9.56
C ALA A 694 30.71 8.23 8.14
N SER A 695 30.59 9.51 7.79
CA SER A 695 31.25 10.07 6.62
C SER A 695 32.78 10.07 6.77
N PRO A 696 33.56 10.34 5.72
CA PRO A 696 35.02 10.43 5.81
C PRO A 696 35.52 11.49 6.80
N TYR A 697 34.66 12.44 7.16
CA TYR A 697 34.94 13.49 8.14
C TYR A 697 34.44 13.16 9.56
N GLY A 698 33.79 12.01 9.77
CA GLY A 698 33.24 11.63 11.08
C GLY A 698 31.83 12.15 11.37
N VAL A 699 31.12 12.65 10.35
CA VAL A 699 29.72 13.11 10.48
C VAL A 699 28.78 11.91 10.42
N LEU A 700 27.86 11.81 11.37
CA LEU A 700 26.95 10.69 11.57
C LEU A 700 25.56 10.96 11.00
N ASP A 701 24.86 9.87 10.71
CA ASP A 701 23.49 9.86 10.18
C ASP A 701 23.31 10.73 8.91
N MET A 702 24.37 10.88 8.10
CA MET A 702 24.28 11.55 6.79
C MET A 702 23.46 10.74 5.78
N ALA A 703 23.25 9.44 6.05
CA ALA A 703 22.37 8.58 5.28
C ALA A 703 21.25 8.07 6.20
N GLY A 704 20.00 8.28 5.82
CA GLY A 704 18.83 7.79 6.54
C GLY A 704 18.51 8.57 7.83
N ASN A 705 17.76 7.92 8.73
CA ASN A 705 17.13 8.49 9.93
C ASN A 705 16.08 9.57 9.60
N VAL A 706 16.50 10.76 9.15
CA VAL A 706 15.64 11.87 8.72
C VAL A 706 16.23 12.59 7.51
N TRP A 707 15.36 13.04 6.62
CA TRP A 707 15.73 14.07 5.65
C TRP A 707 16.13 15.36 6.37
N GLU A 708 17.02 16.15 5.78
CA GLU A 708 17.52 17.36 6.43
C GLU A 708 17.35 18.59 5.55
N TRP A 709 16.74 19.64 6.10
CA TRP A 709 16.58 20.92 5.41
C TRP A 709 17.93 21.59 5.10
N CYS A 710 18.12 21.99 3.85
CA CYS A 710 19.23 22.83 3.43
C CYS A 710 18.78 24.29 3.24
N ALA A 711 19.76 25.21 3.24
CA ALA A 711 19.53 26.60 2.85
C ALA A 711 19.17 26.72 1.36
N THR A 712 19.66 25.83 0.49
CA THR A 712 19.55 25.93 -0.97
C THR A 712 18.10 25.89 -1.50
N HIS A 713 17.78 26.78 -2.44
CA HIS A 713 16.54 26.73 -3.22
C HIS A 713 16.57 25.59 -4.24
N TRP A 714 15.47 24.83 -4.36
CA TRP A 714 15.36 23.75 -5.36
C TRP A 714 15.48 24.23 -6.81
N ARG A 715 14.92 25.41 -7.12
CA ARG A 715 14.82 25.96 -8.49
C ARG A 715 16.14 26.42 -9.11
N LYS A 716 17.29 26.14 -8.48
CA LYS A 716 18.59 26.41 -9.10
C LYS A 716 18.81 25.44 -10.26
N ASN A 717 19.21 25.97 -11.42
CA ASN A 717 19.57 25.14 -12.56
C ASN A 717 20.83 24.35 -12.21
N TYR A 718 20.72 23.02 -12.13
CA TYR A 718 21.85 22.15 -11.85
C TYR A 718 22.68 21.92 -13.14
N PRO A 719 24.02 22.01 -13.10
CA PRO A 719 24.85 22.40 -11.97
C PRO A 719 24.76 23.90 -11.68
N TYR A 720 24.65 24.28 -10.40
CA TYR A 720 24.41 25.67 -10.00
C TYR A 720 25.66 26.36 -9.45
N GLN A 721 25.65 27.69 -9.47
CA GLN A 721 26.71 28.50 -8.86
C GLN A 721 26.48 28.67 -7.35
N LEU A 722 27.57 28.59 -6.60
CA LEU A 722 27.57 28.89 -5.17
C LEU A 722 27.25 30.36 -4.94
N GLU A 723 26.43 30.61 -3.94
CA GLU A 723 25.99 31.95 -3.51
C GLU A 723 26.02 32.00 -1.99
N ASP A 724 25.92 33.20 -1.41
CA ASP A 724 25.70 33.32 0.03
C ASP A 724 24.24 32.99 0.38
N GLU A 725 23.93 31.71 0.55
CA GLU A 725 22.55 31.24 0.77
C GLU A 725 22.03 31.49 2.19
N TRP A 726 22.86 32.06 3.06
CA TRP A 726 22.48 32.45 4.42
C TRP A 726 22.33 33.97 4.59
N ASN A 727 22.59 34.76 3.55
CA ASN A 727 22.33 36.19 3.63
C ASN A 727 20.83 36.49 3.78
N GLU A 728 20.51 37.60 4.46
CA GLU A 728 19.14 37.96 4.79
C GLU A 728 18.25 38.09 3.55
N ARG A 729 18.79 38.66 2.47
CA ARG A 729 18.06 38.86 1.22
C ARG A 729 17.69 37.53 0.54
N TYR A 730 18.51 36.49 0.69
CA TYR A 730 18.25 35.17 0.15
C TYR A 730 17.14 34.48 0.95
N LEU A 731 17.23 34.52 2.29
CA LEU A 731 16.23 33.92 3.17
C LEU A 731 14.85 34.59 3.05
N GLU A 732 14.81 35.93 2.96
CA GLU A 732 13.56 36.71 2.85
C GLU A 732 12.87 36.57 1.48
N GLN A 733 13.60 36.23 0.42
CA GLN A 733 13.00 35.98 -0.90
C GLN A 733 12.18 34.70 -0.94
N ARG A 734 12.34 33.80 0.04
CA ARG A 734 11.66 32.51 0.05
C ARG A 734 10.18 32.66 0.36
N GLY A 735 9.35 32.37 -0.63
CA GLY A 735 7.90 32.27 -0.48
C GLY A 735 7.48 31.00 0.27
N GLN A 736 6.31 31.05 0.90
CA GLN A 736 5.79 29.90 1.67
C GLN A 736 5.55 28.66 0.81
N THR A 737 5.31 28.82 -0.50
CA THR A 737 5.07 27.72 -1.45
C THR A 737 6.28 27.35 -2.29
N ASP A 738 7.45 27.90 -1.97
CA ASP A 738 8.67 27.62 -2.73
C ASP A 738 9.29 26.29 -2.28
N TRP A 739 9.85 25.58 -3.25
CA TRP A 739 10.51 24.29 -3.05
C TRP A 739 11.94 24.50 -2.55
N THR A 740 12.31 23.72 -1.55
CA THR A 740 13.59 23.79 -0.85
C THR A 740 14.23 22.41 -0.84
N VAL A 741 15.55 22.39 -1.03
CA VAL A 741 16.32 21.15 -0.99
C VAL A 741 16.27 20.53 0.41
N ILE A 742 16.06 19.21 0.42
CA ILE A 742 16.34 18.33 1.56
C ILE A 742 17.32 17.23 1.11
N ARG A 743 18.17 16.74 2.02
CA ARG A 743 19.18 15.71 1.73
C ARG A 743 19.18 14.58 2.77
N GLY A 744 19.85 13.47 2.45
CA GLY A 744 20.14 12.37 3.37
C GLY A 744 19.22 11.16 3.32
N GLY A 745 17.96 11.32 2.93
CA GLY A 745 16.96 10.26 3.06
C GLY A 745 16.50 10.09 4.51
N ALA A 746 15.42 9.35 4.73
CA ALA A 746 14.87 9.09 6.06
C ALA A 746 14.82 7.60 6.39
N HIS A 747 14.33 7.25 7.57
CA HIS A 747 14.16 5.87 8.06
C HIS A 747 13.26 4.94 7.21
N TYR A 748 12.65 5.43 6.13
CA TYR A 748 11.89 4.64 5.15
C TYR A 748 12.42 4.82 3.72
N SER A 749 13.48 5.59 3.54
CA SER A 749 14.14 5.75 2.24
C SER A 749 14.99 4.52 1.97
N SER A 750 14.93 3.97 0.76
CA SER A 750 15.78 2.85 0.35
C SER A 750 17.23 3.28 0.13
N GLN A 751 18.12 2.32 -0.10
CA GLN A 751 19.54 2.51 -0.39
C GLN A 751 19.77 3.51 -1.54
N LYS A 752 18.84 3.60 -2.51
CA LYS A 752 18.90 4.57 -3.62
C LYS A 752 18.75 6.00 -3.11
N SER A 753 17.84 6.22 -2.16
CA SER A 753 17.45 7.55 -1.67
C SER A 753 18.25 8.02 -0.45
N VAL A 754 19.15 7.18 0.08
CA VAL A 754 20.11 7.56 1.14
C VAL A 754 21.54 7.73 0.60
N ARG A 755 21.72 7.79 -0.73
CA ARG A 755 23.00 8.13 -1.34
C ARG A 755 23.37 9.57 -1.03
N GLY A 756 24.66 9.85 -0.87
CA GLY A 756 25.17 11.18 -0.55
C GLY A 756 24.83 12.24 -1.60
N ALA A 757 24.66 11.85 -2.87
CA ALA A 757 24.29 12.77 -3.95
C ALA A 757 22.77 12.88 -4.17
N ASN A 758 21.95 12.05 -3.51
CA ASN A 758 20.51 12.05 -3.78
C ASN A 758 19.81 13.31 -3.32
N ARG A 759 19.19 14.02 -4.26
CA ARG A 759 18.53 15.30 -4.01
C ARG A 759 17.02 15.07 -3.92
N TYR A 760 16.37 15.81 -3.03
CA TYR A 760 14.92 15.84 -2.98
C TYR A 760 14.46 17.22 -2.55
N ASP A 761 13.19 17.52 -2.78
CA ASP A 761 12.62 18.83 -2.46
C ASP A 761 11.31 18.72 -1.69
N LEU A 762 11.10 19.73 -0.85
CA LEU A 762 9.85 19.90 -0.14
C LEU A 762 9.50 21.39 -0.07
N ILE A 763 8.21 21.69 -0.14
CA ILE A 763 7.72 23.07 -0.06
C ILE A 763 8.02 23.63 1.35
N ALA A 764 8.59 24.84 1.41
CA ALA A 764 9.14 25.44 2.62
C ALA A 764 8.17 25.49 3.83
N ARG A 765 6.86 25.69 3.59
CA ARG A 765 5.84 25.72 4.67
C ARG A 765 5.32 24.35 5.10
N TYR A 766 5.61 23.28 4.37
CA TYR A 766 5.08 21.96 4.69
C TYR A 766 5.84 21.35 5.85
N HIS A 767 5.10 20.86 6.84
CA HIS A 767 5.62 19.87 7.77
C HIS A 767 5.56 18.52 7.08
N SER A 768 6.69 17.83 6.96
CA SER A 768 6.62 16.39 6.72
C SER A 768 6.10 15.70 7.98
N ASP A 769 5.33 14.63 7.82
CA ASP A 769 4.59 14.08 8.94
C ASP A 769 5.51 13.51 10.03
N ASN A 770 6.70 12.96 9.74
CA ASN A 770 7.56 12.32 10.75
C ASN A 770 9.05 12.11 10.37
N ASN A 771 9.57 12.82 9.37
CA ASN A 771 10.76 12.34 8.68
C ASN A 771 11.72 13.39 8.11
N VAL A 772 11.44 14.68 8.34
CA VAL A 772 12.35 15.77 8.00
C VAL A 772 12.74 16.46 9.30
N GLY A 773 14.04 16.55 9.54
CA GLY A 773 14.68 17.28 10.62
C GLY A 773 15.68 18.29 10.08
N ILE A 774 16.67 18.62 10.90
CA ILE A 774 17.69 19.63 10.58
C ILE A 774 19.06 19.22 11.11
N ARG A 775 20.08 19.78 10.45
CA ARG A 775 21.47 19.81 10.87
C ARG A 775 21.97 21.24 10.76
N LEU A 776 22.93 21.62 11.59
CA LEU A 776 23.46 22.98 11.60
C LEU A 776 24.85 23.04 10.97
N ALA A 777 25.17 24.18 10.38
CA ALA A 777 26.49 24.55 9.92
C ALA A 777 26.95 25.88 10.55
N SER A 778 28.26 26.14 10.52
CA SER A 778 28.88 27.40 10.94
C SER A 778 30.12 27.72 10.09
N TYR A 779 30.47 29.01 10.01
CA TYR A 779 31.70 29.46 9.32
C TYR A 779 32.92 29.53 10.24
N SER A 780 32.76 29.35 11.55
CA SER A 780 33.84 29.47 12.55
C SER A 780 33.98 28.15 13.29
N PRO A 781 35.22 27.75 13.68
CA PRO A 781 35.38 26.77 14.75
C PRO A 781 34.62 27.28 15.95
N LEU A 782 33.78 26.42 16.52
CA LEU A 782 33.05 26.74 17.74
C LEU A 782 33.95 26.70 18.97
#